data_AF-A0A2U3L5D5-F1
#
_entry.id   AF-A0A2U3L5D5-F1
#
_cell.length_a   1.000
_cell.length_b   1.000
_cell.length_c   1.000
_cell.angle_alpha   90.00
_cell.angle_beta   90.00
_cell.angle_gamma   90.00
#
_symmetry.space_group_name_H-M   'P 1'
#
loop_
_entity.id
_entity.type
_entity.pdbx_description
1 polymer ?
#
loop_
_entity_poly.entity_id
_entity_poly.type
_entity_poly.pdbx_seq_one_letter_code
_entity_poly.pdbx_strand_id
1 'polypeptide(L)'
;MRKCLAVVGAVFALAPVVLFNTTFAADTPPVKRTADFSPRLNGPTTSLGKTGVVVKIQSAAIAKDGTITVRATIVDSDGNPLDRLGLTTPGPVSMSFIAARIPAGQSQYLSYTTSVSAATITTNPPQTQAANDSGGTFSTNAVGDYTYTFKTKAPVTFDATATHAIGVSAQRSLTEYGTFDEWSETSNDVFTFVPNGSAVKVTRSVVATSACNQCHNPLIGHGGSRLEVELCIMCHQPQTINADTLLTMDMKVMIHKIHMGSSLPSVKAGTPYRVWHRGSWSDFSTVVFPQDVRNCTTCHQNATQADNWKTNPSAAVCTSCHDDVNLATGLNHLNLPQIDDNQCKDCHTSKSVLDFDASIPGAHLIPTNSTELPGIVTKILKVAGATPGNAPTVTFSVTDKSNNPVDITKISSIRLVMVGNNVDYGVGPAGMARVSETPTAATLANGVYTYTMTNKLPATAAGSYTVSIEASNTVTLMPNTQQSTTATDAADPVEFYFSVDKSPVLARRQVVATAKCASCHSDLKFVHGGTRNSTQECSLCHNPTLTDGTSNQSVNMSVQIHSIHRGENLANPYVLGTTNYQDVRFPGDLRDCTTCHLTGTYLVENVGAKAAVASPGGFTKTTPPISAACQGCHDDVATASHALANTTVLGESCAACHSAGEEFSVDRVHQRIF
;
A
#
# COMPACT_ATOMS: atom_id res chain seq x y z
N MET A 1 -47.27 59.02 -31.45
CA MET A 1 -46.15 58.67 -30.55
C MET A 1 -46.66 57.67 -29.50
N ARG A 2 -46.01 56.49 -29.47
CA ARG A 2 -45.92 55.40 -28.45
C ARG A 2 -47.07 55.30 -27.41
N LYS A 3 -48.11 54.46 -27.66
CA LYS A 3 -48.33 53.01 -27.31
C LYS A 3 -48.50 52.75 -25.80
N CYS A 4 -49.73 52.65 -25.25
CA CYS A 4 -50.75 51.55 -25.23
C CYS A 4 -50.43 50.42 -24.22
N LEU A 5 -51.19 50.30 -23.09
CA LEU A 5 -52.40 49.47 -22.81
C LEU A 5 -52.03 48.06 -22.26
N ALA A 6 -52.72 47.36 -21.34
CA ALA A 6 -54.02 47.41 -20.63
C ALA A 6 -53.92 46.46 -19.39
N VAL A 7 -54.42 46.71 -18.17
CA VAL A 7 -55.79 46.69 -17.55
C VAL A 7 -56.33 45.28 -17.15
N VAL A 8 -56.83 45.20 -15.90
CA VAL A 8 -57.68 44.17 -15.19
C VAL A 8 -57.01 42.85 -14.78
N GLY A 9 -57.18 42.25 -13.59
CA GLY A 9 -58.05 42.47 -12.43
C GLY A 9 -58.65 41.13 -11.94
N ALA A 10 -58.10 40.66 -10.81
CA ALA A 10 -58.67 39.88 -9.70
C ALA A 10 -59.64 38.67 -9.86
N VAL A 11 -59.43 37.69 -8.96
CA VAL A 11 -60.39 36.86 -8.17
C VAL A 11 -60.59 35.36 -8.54
N PHE A 12 -60.05 34.52 -7.62
CA PHE A 12 -60.52 33.24 -7.03
C PHE A 12 -60.33 31.85 -7.70
N ALA A 13 -59.90 30.93 -6.82
CA ALA A 13 -60.38 29.53 -6.60
C ALA A 13 -59.40 28.35 -6.83
N LEU A 14 -59.41 27.48 -5.82
CA LEU A 14 -58.76 26.18 -5.59
C LEU A 14 -58.86 25.15 -6.74
N ALA A 15 -57.74 24.45 -7.02
CA ALA A 15 -57.56 22.98 -7.10
C ALA A 15 -56.37 22.60 -8.03
N PRO A 16 -55.53 21.59 -7.69
CA PRO A 16 -54.32 21.29 -8.43
C PRO A 16 -54.60 20.40 -9.65
N VAL A 17 -54.23 20.89 -10.83
CA VAL A 17 -54.17 20.11 -12.06
C VAL A 17 -52.88 19.29 -12.06
N VAL A 18 -53.03 17.97 -12.13
CA VAL A 18 -51.97 17.01 -12.46
C VAL A 18 -51.49 17.31 -13.88
N LEU A 19 -50.27 17.83 -14.01
CA LEU A 19 -49.55 17.91 -15.28
C LEU A 19 -48.17 17.26 -15.08
N PHE A 20 -48.00 16.13 -15.76
CA PHE A 20 -46.71 15.50 -16.02
C PHE A 20 -45.81 16.51 -16.72
N ASN A 21 -44.69 16.85 -16.08
CA ASN A 21 -43.55 17.46 -16.77
C ASN A 21 -42.30 16.66 -16.39
N THR A 22 -41.85 15.89 -17.38
CA THR A 22 -40.53 15.30 -17.49
C THR A 22 -39.47 16.39 -17.28
N THR A 23 -38.77 16.33 -16.16
CA THR A 23 -37.56 17.10 -15.93
C THR A 23 -36.38 16.14 -16.01
N PHE A 24 -35.49 16.45 -16.95
CA PHE A 24 -34.16 15.88 -17.08
C PHE A 24 -33.44 15.98 -15.73
N ALA A 25 -33.04 14.84 -15.16
CA ALA A 25 -32.21 14.81 -13.97
C ALA A 25 -30.83 15.37 -14.33
N ALA A 26 -30.59 16.61 -13.93
CA ALA A 26 -29.25 17.13 -13.79
C ALA A 26 -28.52 16.33 -12.69
N ASP A 27 -27.26 16.00 -12.97
CA ASP A 27 -26.33 15.34 -12.07
C ASP A 27 -26.39 15.92 -10.65
N THR A 28 -27.06 15.20 -9.76
CA THR A 28 -26.92 15.40 -8.33
C THR A 28 -25.77 14.52 -7.88
N PRO A 29 -24.67 15.07 -7.32
CA PRO A 29 -23.63 14.25 -6.71
C PRO A 29 -24.28 13.36 -5.64
N PRO A 30 -23.79 12.12 -5.44
CA PRO A 30 -24.37 11.22 -4.46
C PRO A 30 -24.45 11.95 -3.12
N VAL A 31 -25.66 12.03 -2.55
CA VAL A 31 -25.89 12.56 -1.22
C VAL A 31 -24.93 11.82 -0.29
N LYS A 32 -23.89 12.51 0.21
CA LYS A 32 -23.07 12.00 1.31
C LYS A 32 -24.03 11.61 2.41
N ARG A 33 -24.20 10.31 2.65
CA ARG A 33 -24.90 9.83 3.84
C ARG A 33 -24.23 10.53 5.02
N THR A 34 -25.00 11.30 5.78
CA THR A 34 -24.55 11.79 7.08
C THR A 34 -24.08 10.58 7.87
N ALA A 35 -22.81 10.58 8.28
CA ALA A 35 -22.28 9.56 9.17
C ALA A 35 -23.16 9.56 10.42
N ASP A 36 -23.78 8.42 10.69
CA ASP A 36 -24.44 8.20 11.98
C ASP A 36 -23.32 8.03 13.00
N PHE A 37 -23.08 9.10 13.77
CA PHE A 37 -22.14 9.10 14.89
C PHE A 37 -22.73 8.52 16.17
N SER A 38 -23.90 7.86 16.10
CA SER A 38 -24.36 7.05 17.22
C SER A 38 -23.30 5.98 17.48
N PRO A 39 -22.65 5.96 18.65
CA PRO A 39 -21.70 4.92 18.98
C PRO A 39 -22.47 3.60 19.02
N ARG A 40 -22.39 2.82 17.94
CA ARG A 40 -22.41 1.36 18.04
C ARG A 40 -21.00 0.91 18.44
N LEU A 41 -20.49 1.49 19.54
CA LEU A 41 -19.40 0.85 20.24
C LEU A 41 -19.94 -0.51 20.66
N ASN A 42 -19.18 -1.53 20.28
CA ASN A 42 -19.40 -2.90 20.64
C ASN A 42 -19.94 -2.99 22.08
N GLY A 43 -21.18 -3.46 22.22
CA GLY A 43 -21.50 -4.24 23.40
C GLY A 43 -20.42 -5.33 23.55
N PRO A 44 -20.12 -5.78 24.76
CA PRO A 44 -18.99 -6.68 24.99
C PRO A 44 -19.08 -7.84 23.98
N THR A 45 -18.07 -7.96 23.12
CA THR A 45 -17.92 -9.00 22.09
C THR A 45 -17.87 -10.42 22.69
N THR A 46 -18.09 -10.54 24.00
CA THR A 46 -18.12 -11.78 24.76
C THR A 46 -19.30 -12.68 24.40
N SER A 47 -20.39 -12.19 23.79
CA SER A 47 -21.53 -13.05 23.43
C SER A 47 -21.47 -13.67 22.04
N LEU A 48 -20.64 -13.14 21.12
CA LEU A 48 -20.55 -13.63 19.73
C LEU A 48 -19.20 -14.29 19.39
N GLY A 49 -18.19 -14.21 20.27
CA GLY A 49 -16.86 -14.74 19.99
C GLY A 49 -16.18 -14.01 18.83
N LYS A 50 -15.15 -14.60 18.24
CA LYS A 50 -14.59 -14.08 16.97
C LYS A 50 -15.55 -14.44 15.83
N THR A 51 -16.15 -13.43 15.20
CA THR A 51 -17.38 -13.65 14.42
C THR A 51 -17.16 -14.01 12.94
N GLY A 52 -15.91 -13.99 12.47
CA GLY A 52 -15.54 -14.41 11.12
C GLY A 52 -15.88 -15.87 10.78
N VAL A 53 -15.77 -16.20 9.49
CA VAL A 53 -15.93 -17.56 8.95
C VAL A 53 -14.59 -18.09 8.48
N VAL A 54 -14.37 -19.40 8.58
CA VAL A 54 -13.26 -20.11 7.94
C VAL A 54 -13.85 -21.25 7.12
N VAL A 55 -13.62 -21.22 5.81
CA VAL A 55 -14.02 -22.30 4.89
C VAL A 55 -12.82 -23.16 4.52
N LYS A 56 -13.04 -24.48 4.45
CA LYS A 56 -12.05 -25.44 3.95
C LYS A 56 -12.70 -26.48 3.05
N ILE A 57 -12.16 -26.68 1.86
CA ILE A 57 -12.55 -27.76 0.97
C ILE A 57 -11.88 -29.04 1.43
N GLN A 58 -12.68 -30.07 1.69
CA GLN A 58 -12.23 -31.38 2.18
C GLN A 58 -11.94 -32.35 1.03
N SER A 59 -12.74 -32.30 -0.03
CA SER A 59 -12.58 -33.17 -1.19
C SER A 59 -13.37 -32.65 -2.39
N ALA A 60 -12.95 -33.01 -3.60
CA ALA A 60 -13.69 -32.74 -4.83
C ALA A 60 -13.59 -33.95 -5.79
N ALA A 61 -14.59 -34.10 -6.65
CA ALA A 61 -14.64 -35.17 -7.64
C ALA A 61 -15.36 -34.73 -8.93
N ILE A 62 -14.99 -35.37 -10.05
CA ILE A 62 -15.69 -35.25 -11.34
C ILE A 62 -16.07 -36.65 -11.79
N ALA A 63 -17.36 -36.91 -11.90
CA ALA A 63 -17.88 -38.19 -12.38
C ALA A 63 -17.71 -38.34 -13.90
N LYS A 64 -17.81 -39.58 -14.41
CA LYS A 64 -17.67 -39.88 -15.85
C LYS A 64 -18.67 -39.12 -16.73
N ASP A 65 -19.83 -38.77 -16.20
CA ASP A 65 -20.85 -37.99 -16.90
C ASP A 65 -20.60 -36.47 -16.84
N GLY A 66 -19.47 -36.04 -16.27
CA GLY A 66 -19.08 -34.65 -16.12
C GLY A 66 -19.59 -33.98 -14.84
N THR A 67 -20.37 -34.66 -14.00
CA THR A 67 -20.89 -34.07 -12.76
C THR A 67 -19.77 -33.73 -11.79
N ILE A 68 -19.69 -32.46 -11.37
CA ILE A 68 -18.68 -31.97 -10.43
C ILE A 68 -19.29 -31.86 -9.02
N THR A 69 -18.59 -32.39 -8.03
CA THR A 69 -19.00 -32.33 -6.61
C THR A 69 -17.84 -31.87 -5.74
N VAL A 70 -18.15 -31.15 -4.67
CA VAL A 70 -17.19 -30.68 -3.66
C VAL A 70 -17.79 -30.83 -2.27
N ARG A 71 -16.99 -31.29 -1.30
CA ARG A 71 -17.32 -31.26 0.13
C ARG A 71 -16.50 -30.17 0.78
N ALA A 72 -17.15 -29.27 1.51
CA ALA A 72 -16.51 -28.17 2.21
C ALA A 72 -17.06 -28.04 3.64
N THR A 73 -16.19 -27.62 4.55
CA THR A 73 -16.53 -27.31 5.94
C THR A 73 -16.48 -25.81 6.19
N ILE A 74 -17.38 -25.33 7.04
CA ILE A 74 -17.39 -23.94 7.53
C ILE A 74 -17.42 -23.92 9.06
N VAL A 75 -16.51 -23.15 9.63
CA VAL A 75 -16.43 -22.91 11.08
C VAL A 75 -16.32 -21.43 11.37
N ASP A 76 -16.61 -21.00 12.60
CA ASP A 76 -16.25 -19.67 13.06
C ASP A 76 -14.74 -19.57 13.34
N SER A 77 -14.29 -18.37 13.71
CA SER A 77 -12.88 -18.12 13.98
C SER A 77 -12.36 -18.82 15.26
N ASP A 78 -13.24 -19.37 16.08
CA ASP A 78 -12.91 -20.19 17.26
C ASP A 78 -12.98 -21.71 16.95
N GLY A 79 -13.37 -22.08 15.73
CA GLY A 79 -13.43 -23.45 15.23
C GLY A 79 -14.78 -24.15 15.41
N ASN A 80 -15.84 -23.44 15.84
CA ASN A 80 -17.16 -24.04 15.99
C ASN A 80 -17.85 -24.18 14.62
N PRO A 81 -18.52 -25.31 14.33
CA PRO A 81 -19.26 -25.52 13.08
C PRO A 81 -20.35 -24.46 12.85
N LEU A 82 -20.43 -23.92 11.64
CA LEU A 82 -21.44 -22.93 11.25
C LEU A 82 -22.57 -23.54 10.43
N ASP A 83 -23.79 -23.11 10.70
CA ASP A 83 -24.96 -23.42 9.89
C ASP A 83 -25.07 -22.45 8.71
N ARG A 84 -24.92 -23.00 7.50
CA ARG A 84 -25.03 -22.25 6.25
C ARG A 84 -26.32 -21.43 6.16
N LEU A 85 -27.44 -21.95 6.63
CA LEU A 85 -28.74 -21.25 6.52
C LEU A 85 -29.00 -20.29 7.70
N GLY A 86 -28.13 -20.26 8.71
CA GLY A 86 -28.28 -19.40 9.88
C GLY A 86 -29.47 -19.76 10.77
N LEU A 87 -29.96 -21.01 10.73
CA LEU A 87 -31.10 -21.45 11.55
C LEU A 87 -30.68 -21.83 12.97
N THR A 88 -29.46 -22.37 13.10
CA THR A 88 -28.93 -22.88 14.37
C THR A 88 -27.67 -22.15 14.86
N THR A 89 -27.07 -21.32 14.02
CA THR A 89 -25.94 -20.45 14.38
C THR A 89 -26.19 -19.01 13.93
N PRO A 90 -25.68 -17.99 14.64
CA PRO A 90 -25.85 -16.60 14.24
C PRO A 90 -25.33 -16.32 12.84
N GLY A 91 -26.16 -15.71 12.00
CA GLY A 91 -25.80 -15.27 10.65
C GLY A 91 -25.71 -16.40 9.63
N PRO A 92 -26.43 -16.32 8.50
CA PRO A 92 -26.27 -17.29 7.42
C PRO A 92 -24.89 -17.14 6.76
N VAL A 93 -24.38 -18.23 6.19
CA VAL A 93 -23.13 -18.26 5.42
C VAL A 93 -23.45 -18.55 3.96
N SER A 94 -23.21 -17.59 3.08
CA SER A 94 -23.23 -17.85 1.65
C SER A 94 -21.92 -18.51 1.21
N MET A 95 -21.99 -19.45 0.26
CA MET A 95 -20.81 -20.04 -0.37
C MET A 95 -20.96 -20.02 -1.89
N SER A 96 -19.98 -19.46 -2.58
CA SER A 96 -19.88 -19.41 -4.03
C SER A 96 -18.70 -20.25 -4.51
N PHE A 97 -18.94 -21.15 -5.46
CA PHE A 97 -17.93 -22.09 -5.95
C PHE A 97 -17.55 -21.83 -7.41
N ILE A 98 -16.29 -22.07 -7.75
CA ILE A 98 -15.75 -22.04 -9.12
C ILE A 98 -14.99 -23.34 -9.39
N ALA A 99 -15.11 -23.86 -10.61
CA ALA A 99 -14.37 -25.05 -11.05
C ALA A 99 -13.49 -24.72 -12.25
N ALA A 100 -12.22 -25.14 -12.20
CA ALA A 100 -11.26 -24.95 -13.29
C ALA A 100 -10.33 -26.16 -13.45
N ARG A 101 -9.57 -26.17 -14.55
CA ARG A 101 -8.49 -27.14 -14.79
C ARG A 101 -7.25 -26.47 -15.35
N ILE A 102 -6.11 -27.12 -15.22
CA ILE A 102 -4.92 -26.82 -16.01
C ILE A 102 -4.83 -27.91 -17.09
N PRO A 103 -5.11 -27.58 -18.37
CA PRO A 103 -5.01 -28.56 -19.46
C PRO A 103 -3.61 -29.19 -19.54
N ALA A 104 -3.52 -30.42 -20.05
CA ALA A 104 -2.24 -31.10 -20.22
C ALA A 104 -1.26 -30.26 -21.06
N GLY A 105 -0.02 -30.13 -20.58
CA GLY A 105 1.02 -29.31 -21.22
C GLY A 105 0.88 -27.80 -21.01
N GLN A 106 -0.17 -27.34 -20.32
CA GLN A 106 -0.38 -25.92 -20.01
C GLN A 106 0.00 -25.60 -18.55
N SER A 107 0.09 -24.31 -18.25
CA SER A 107 0.34 -23.81 -16.89
C SER A 107 -0.76 -22.92 -16.34
N GLN A 108 -1.71 -22.49 -17.18
CA GLN A 108 -2.80 -21.58 -16.81
C GLN A 108 -4.10 -22.33 -16.53
N TYR A 109 -4.95 -21.75 -15.68
CA TYR A 109 -6.28 -22.30 -15.45
C TYR A 109 -7.18 -22.01 -16.66
N LEU A 110 -8.08 -22.95 -16.94
CA LEU A 110 -9.21 -22.80 -17.84
C LEU A 110 -10.46 -23.20 -17.05
N SER A 111 -11.38 -22.27 -16.88
CA SER A 111 -12.53 -22.45 -15.98
C SER A 111 -13.67 -23.15 -16.69
N TYR A 112 -14.26 -24.14 -16.01
CA TYR A 112 -15.48 -24.81 -16.46
C TYR A 112 -16.70 -23.92 -16.26
N THR A 113 -16.75 -23.26 -15.10
CA THR A 113 -17.85 -22.38 -14.74
C THR A 113 -17.63 -21.02 -15.40
N THR A 114 -18.57 -20.65 -16.27
CA THR A 114 -18.51 -19.41 -17.04
C THR A 114 -19.86 -18.73 -17.07
N SER A 115 -19.86 -17.41 -17.23
CA SER A 115 -21.05 -16.62 -17.53
C SER A 115 -20.85 -15.77 -18.77
N VAL A 116 -21.93 -15.50 -19.50
CA VAL A 116 -21.92 -14.54 -20.61
C VAL A 116 -22.19 -13.14 -20.05
N SER A 117 -21.25 -12.23 -20.24
CA SER A 117 -21.36 -10.82 -19.88
C SER A 117 -21.64 -10.00 -21.13
N ALA A 118 -22.75 -9.26 -21.14
CA ALA A 118 -23.02 -8.25 -22.16
C ALA A 118 -22.35 -6.92 -21.79
N ALA A 119 -21.95 -6.15 -22.79
CA ALA A 119 -21.57 -4.75 -22.57
C ALA A 119 -22.82 -3.93 -22.18
N THR A 120 -22.61 -2.97 -21.29
CA THR A 120 -23.62 -2.10 -20.69
C THR A 120 -23.45 -0.64 -21.08
N ILE A 121 -22.21 -0.23 -21.44
CA ILE A 121 -21.89 1.15 -21.86
C ILE A 121 -21.39 1.24 -23.31
N THR A 122 -21.23 0.11 -24.00
CA THR A 122 -20.79 0.05 -25.40
C THR A 122 -21.64 -0.97 -26.18
N THR A 123 -21.43 -1.04 -27.50
CA THR A 123 -22.08 -2.03 -28.39
C THR A 123 -21.19 -3.25 -28.66
N ASN A 124 -20.22 -3.51 -27.79
CA ASN A 124 -19.31 -4.65 -27.94
C ASN A 124 -20.08 -5.98 -27.87
N PRO A 125 -19.62 -7.02 -28.59
CA PRO A 125 -20.22 -8.34 -28.51
C PRO A 125 -20.09 -8.91 -27.09
N PRO A 126 -21.09 -9.67 -26.60
CA PRO A 126 -21.00 -10.35 -25.31
C PRO A 126 -19.75 -11.21 -25.19
N GLN A 127 -19.12 -11.18 -24.01
CA GLN A 127 -17.92 -11.96 -23.70
C GLN A 127 -18.28 -13.10 -22.76
N THR A 128 -17.71 -14.28 -23.00
CA THR A 128 -17.75 -15.37 -22.03
C THR A 128 -16.62 -15.16 -21.04
N GLN A 129 -16.94 -15.15 -19.74
CA GLN A 129 -15.98 -14.92 -18.67
C GLN A 129 -15.99 -16.12 -17.71
N ALA A 130 -14.84 -16.44 -17.12
CA ALA A 130 -14.83 -17.31 -15.95
C ALA A 130 -15.69 -16.69 -14.83
N ALA A 131 -16.50 -17.51 -14.18
CA ALA A 131 -17.41 -17.07 -13.12
C ALA A 131 -17.66 -18.19 -12.12
N ASN A 132 -18.32 -17.87 -11.01
CA ASN A 132 -18.83 -18.90 -10.10
C ASN A 132 -19.95 -19.69 -10.78
N ASP A 133 -20.17 -20.92 -10.32
CA ASP A 133 -21.35 -21.70 -10.70
C ASP A 133 -22.63 -21.00 -10.26
N SER A 134 -23.67 -21.15 -11.08
CA SER A 134 -25.01 -20.64 -10.77
C SER A 134 -26.02 -21.76 -10.93
N GLY A 135 -26.78 -22.01 -9.86
CA GLY A 135 -27.85 -23.02 -9.84
C GLY A 135 -27.41 -24.43 -9.45
N GLY A 136 -26.19 -24.63 -8.93
CA GLY A 136 -25.83 -25.87 -8.24
C GLY A 136 -26.61 -26.05 -6.93
N THR A 137 -26.50 -27.22 -6.32
CA THR A 137 -27.33 -27.65 -5.18
C THR A 137 -26.47 -28.09 -4.01
N PHE A 138 -26.96 -27.87 -2.80
CA PHE A 138 -26.29 -28.33 -1.58
C PHE A 138 -27.00 -29.52 -0.95
N SER A 139 -26.21 -30.43 -0.41
CA SER A 139 -26.61 -31.43 0.58
C SER A 139 -25.90 -31.14 1.90
N THR A 140 -26.62 -31.25 3.01
CA THR A 140 -26.05 -31.11 4.36
C THR A 140 -25.60 -32.49 4.84
N ASN A 141 -24.31 -32.64 5.12
CA ASN A 141 -23.78 -33.86 5.74
C ASN A 141 -23.92 -33.75 7.27
N ALA A 142 -23.55 -32.58 7.81
CA ALA A 142 -23.74 -32.16 9.20
C ALA A 142 -23.72 -30.61 9.26
N VAL A 143 -24.06 -30.01 10.41
CA VAL A 143 -23.80 -28.58 10.62
C VAL A 143 -22.31 -28.32 10.48
N GLY A 144 -21.94 -27.31 9.67
CA GLY A 144 -20.56 -27.02 9.30
C GLY A 144 -19.93 -27.94 8.26
N ASP A 145 -20.65 -28.89 7.68
CA ASP A 145 -20.15 -29.81 6.63
C ASP A 145 -21.18 -30.03 5.52
N TYR A 146 -20.84 -29.56 4.31
CA TYR A 146 -21.75 -29.49 3.18
C TYR A 146 -21.12 -30.06 1.93
N THR A 147 -21.93 -30.77 1.15
CA THR A 147 -21.59 -31.17 -0.22
C THR A 147 -22.31 -30.26 -1.19
N TYR A 148 -21.57 -29.65 -2.12
CA TYR A 148 -22.11 -28.88 -3.24
C TYR A 148 -21.95 -29.64 -4.54
N THR A 149 -23.04 -29.80 -5.28
CA THR A 149 -23.07 -30.37 -6.63
C THR A 149 -23.29 -29.24 -7.62
N PHE A 150 -22.31 -29.03 -8.51
CA PHE A 150 -22.37 -27.98 -9.52
C PHE A 150 -23.50 -28.26 -10.53
N LYS A 151 -24.14 -27.19 -11.01
CA LYS A 151 -24.98 -27.28 -12.21
C LYS A 151 -24.12 -27.40 -13.45
N THR A 152 -23.01 -26.67 -13.49
CA THR A 152 -21.99 -26.80 -14.53
C THR A 152 -21.40 -28.21 -14.51
N LYS A 153 -21.37 -28.84 -15.68
CA LYS A 153 -20.66 -30.11 -15.87
C LYS A 153 -19.34 -29.87 -16.58
N ALA A 154 -18.33 -30.66 -16.22
CA ALA A 154 -17.18 -30.86 -17.08
C ALA A 154 -17.63 -31.56 -18.39
N PRO A 155 -16.96 -31.35 -19.53
CA PRO A 155 -17.21 -32.15 -20.73
C PRO A 155 -17.02 -33.64 -20.43
N VAL A 156 -17.85 -34.53 -20.97
CA VAL A 156 -17.69 -35.99 -20.79
C VAL A 156 -16.34 -36.53 -21.29
N THR A 157 -15.65 -35.74 -22.11
CA THR A 157 -14.30 -35.98 -22.62
C THR A 157 -13.20 -35.31 -21.80
N PHE A 158 -13.48 -34.86 -20.57
CA PHE A 158 -12.48 -34.24 -19.72
C PHE A 158 -11.29 -35.18 -19.47
N ASP A 159 -10.10 -34.60 -19.39
CA ASP A 159 -8.88 -35.34 -19.11
C ASP A 159 -8.77 -35.63 -17.61
N ALA A 160 -9.18 -36.83 -17.21
CA ALA A 160 -9.11 -37.25 -15.81
C ALA A 160 -7.69 -37.39 -15.23
N THR A 161 -6.64 -37.21 -16.05
CA THR A 161 -5.23 -37.21 -15.63
C THR A 161 -4.67 -35.80 -15.41
N ALA A 162 -5.37 -34.76 -15.88
CA ALA A 162 -4.98 -33.37 -15.71
C ALA A 162 -5.33 -32.84 -14.31
N THR A 163 -4.67 -31.75 -13.90
CA THR A 163 -4.97 -31.09 -12.62
C THR A 163 -6.26 -30.26 -12.73
N HIS A 164 -7.13 -30.42 -11.75
CA HIS A 164 -8.38 -29.70 -11.58
C HIS A 164 -8.36 -28.94 -10.26
N ALA A 165 -9.13 -27.87 -10.17
CA ALA A 165 -9.22 -27.05 -8.98
C ALA A 165 -10.67 -26.66 -8.71
N ILE A 166 -11.06 -26.67 -7.44
CA ILE A 166 -12.29 -26.04 -6.94
C ILE A 166 -11.89 -24.89 -6.03
N GLY A 167 -12.45 -23.71 -6.26
CA GLY A 167 -12.34 -22.56 -5.39
C GLY A 167 -13.66 -22.28 -4.71
N VAL A 168 -13.61 -21.77 -3.48
CA VAL A 168 -14.77 -21.33 -2.73
C VAL A 168 -14.52 -19.95 -2.13
N SER A 169 -15.54 -19.11 -2.17
CA SER A 169 -15.66 -17.89 -1.36
C SER A 169 -16.87 -18.06 -0.45
N ALA A 170 -16.63 -18.03 0.86
CA ALA A 170 -17.64 -18.07 1.90
C ALA A 170 -17.77 -16.69 2.55
N GLN A 171 -18.99 -16.21 2.70
CA GLN A 171 -19.29 -14.95 3.37
C GLN A 171 -20.41 -15.15 4.39
N ARG A 172 -20.11 -14.89 5.66
CA ARG A 172 -21.10 -14.87 6.74
C ARG A 172 -21.79 -13.50 6.75
N SER A 173 -23.09 -13.47 7.07
CA SER A 173 -23.82 -12.21 7.24
C SER A 173 -24.23 -12.05 8.69
N LEU A 174 -23.60 -11.13 9.40
CA LEU A 174 -23.90 -10.78 10.79
C LEU A 174 -24.56 -9.41 10.91
N THR A 175 -25.12 -8.90 9.82
CA THR A 175 -25.80 -7.60 9.75
C THR A 175 -26.91 -7.41 10.79
N GLU A 176 -27.52 -8.49 11.28
CA GLU A 176 -28.49 -8.47 12.40
C GLU A 176 -27.83 -8.15 13.76
N TYR A 177 -26.56 -8.50 13.91
CA TYR A 177 -25.81 -8.45 15.17
C TYR A 177 -24.89 -7.23 15.26
N GLY A 178 -24.58 -6.58 14.14
CA GLY A 178 -23.69 -5.43 14.12
C GLY A 178 -23.21 -5.05 12.72
N THR A 179 -22.29 -4.10 12.70
CA THR A 179 -21.55 -3.72 11.50
C THR A 179 -20.13 -4.25 11.64
N PHE A 180 -19.74 -5.14 10.74
CA PHE A 180 -18.42 -5.76 10.70
C PHE A 180 -17.67 -5.29 9.46
N ASP A 181 -16.35 -5.43 9.49
CA ASP A 181 -15.57 -5.17 8.30
C ASP A 181 -15.88 -6.23 7.23
N GLU A 182 -16.11 -5.83 5.98
CA GLU A 182 -16.60 -6.72 4.91
C GLU A 182 -15.71 -7.96 4.68
N TRP A 183 -14.41 -7.83 4.95
CA TRP A 183 -13.42 -8.89 4.80
C TRP A 183 -13.34 -9.81 6.03
N SER A 184 -13.74 -9.37 7.22
CA SER A 184 -13.68 -10.20 8.43
C SER A 184 -14.74 -11.29 8.44
N GLU A 185 -15.83 -11.07 7.71
CA GLU A 185 -16.89 -12.05 7.46
C GLU A 185 -16.64 -12.95 6.25
N THR A 186 -15.46 -12.86 5.62
CA THR A 186 -15.14 -13.60 4.39
C THR A 186 -13.98 -14.56 4.58
N SER A 187 -14.09 -15.76 3.99
CA SER A 187 -12.99 -16.71 3.86
C SER A 187 -12.98 -17.35 2.48
N ASN A 188 -11.79 -17.63 1.96
CA ASN A 188 -11.61 -18.29 0.68
C ASN A 188 -10.75 -19.54 0.85
N ASP A 189 -10.96 -20.52 -0.04
CA ASP A 189 -10.11 -21.70 -0.10
C ASP A 189 -10.06 -22.24 -1.54
N VAL A 190 -8.95 -22.88 -1.88
CA VAL A 190 -8.76 -23.53 -3.19
C VAL A 190 -8.18 -24.91 -2.98
N PHE A 191 -8.82 -25.90 -3.60
CA PHE A 191 -8.42 -27.29 -3.54
C PHE A 191 -8.06 -27.81 -4.93
N THR A 192 -6.87 -28.40 -5.06
CA THR A 192 -6.39 -28.97 -6.32
C THR A 192 -6.37 -30.50 -6.24
N PHE A 193 -6.76 -31.17 -7.32
CA PHE A 193 -6.86 -32.63 -7.38
C PHE A 193 -6.73 -33.16 -8.81
N VAL A 194 -6.49 -34.47 -8.93
CA VAL A 194 -6.57 -35.18 -10.21
C VAL A 194 -7.74 -36.17 -10.14
N PRO A 195 -8.74 -36.10 -11.03
CA PRO A 195 -9.96 -36.91 -10.90
C PRO A 195 -9.74 -38.42 -10.87
N ASN A 196 -8.66 -38.94 -11.48
CA ASN A 196 -8.32 -40.36 -11.43
C ASN A 196 -7.64 -40.83 -10.12
N GLY A 197 -7.44 -39.93 -9.15
CA GLY A 197 -6.78 -40.22 -7.87
C GLY A 197 -5.25 -40.18 -7.88
N SER A 198 -4.62 -39.86 -9.02
CA SER A 198 -3.17 -39.66 -9.07
C SER A 198 -2.74 -38.40 -8.31
N ALA A 199 -1.47 -38.33 -7.92
CA ALA A 199 -0.92 -37.14 -7.29
C ALA A 199 -0.95 -35.92 -8.25
N VAL A 200 -1.26 -34.74 -7.69
CA VAL A 200 -1.16 -33.46 -8.41
C VAL A 200 0.31 -33.19 -8.73
N LYS A 201 0.62 -32.99 -10.02
CA LYS A 201 1.98 -32.70 -10.50
C LYS A 201 2.13 -31.29 -11.08
N VAL A 202 1.02 -30.66 -11.49
CA VAL A 202 1.03 -29.35 -12.13
C VAL A 202 0.18 -28.42 -11.29
N THR A 203 0.76 -27.33 -10.82
CA THR A 203 0.08 -26.28 -10.05
C THR A 203 0.35 -24.92 -10.68
N ARG A 204 -0.43 -23.91 -10.27
CA ARG A 204 -0.24 -22.51 -10.62
C ARG A 204 -0.05 -21.72 -9.32
N SER A 205 1.19 -21.56 -8.88
CA SER A 205 1.56 -20.82 -7.66
C SER A 205 2.78 -19.94 -7.95
N VAL A 206 2.53 -18.79 -8.59
CA VAL A 206 3.57 -17.82 -8.99
C VAL A 206 3.71 -16.66 -8.02
N VAL A 207 2.61 -16.21 -7.43
CA VAL A 207 2.55 -15.20 -6.38
C VAL A 207 1.59 -15.71 -5.32
N ALA A 208 1.99 -15.64 -4.05
CA ALA A 208 1.14 -16.00 -2.93
C ALA A 208 0.42 -14.75 -2.37
N THR A 209 -0.76 -14.90 -1.78
CA THR A 209 -1.48 -13.78 -1.14
C THR A 209 -0.64 -13.03 -0.10
N SER A 210 0.22 -13.75 0.62
CA SER A 210 1.12 -13.15 1.61
C SER A 210 2.06 -12.10 1.00
N ALA A 211 2.42 -12.23 -0.29
CA ALA A 211 3.23 -11.23 -0.97
C ALA A 211 2.46 -9.91 -1.12
N CYS A 212 1.18 -9.97 -1.53
CA CYS A 212 0.30 -8.82 -1.68
C CYS A 212 -0.03 -8.15 -0.34
N ASN A 213 -0.22 -8.95 0.71
CA ASN A 213 -0.57 -8.47 2.04
C ASN A 213 0.57 -7.77 2.78
N GLN A 214 1.78 -7.70 2.21
CA GLN A 214 2.82 -6.78 2.71
C GLN A 214 2.40 -5.31 2.60
N CYS A 215 1.51 -4.99 1.65
CA CYS A 215 0.97 -3.65 1.43
C CYS A 215 -0.55 -3.58 1.68
N HIS A 216 -1.33 -4.58 1.26
CA HIS A 216 -2.79 -4.49 1.28
C HIS A 216 -3.46 -4.92 2.59
N ASN A 217 -2.84 -5.82 3.36
CA ASN A 217 -3.33 -6.44 4.60
C ASN A 217 -4.76 -6.06 5.11
N PRO A 218 -5.84 -6.74 4.68
CA PRO A 218 -5.87 -7.77 3.65
C PRO A 218 -6.11 -7.21 2.24
N LEU A 219 -5.65 -7.94 1.23
CA LEU A 219 -6.08 -7.77 -0.16
C LEU A 219 -7.59 -7.97 -0.25
N ILE A 220 -8.29 -7.02 -0.89
CA ILE A 220 -9.75 -7.05 -1.04
C ILE A 220 -10.13 -6.88 -2.51
N GLY A 221 -10.87 -7.86 -3.03
CA GLY A 221 -11.45 -7.85 -4.37
C GLY A 221 -12.97 -8.04 -4.34
N HIS A 222 -13.65 -7.42 -5.32
CA HIS A 222 -15.09 -7.56 -5.56
C HIS A 222 -16.00 -7.26 -4.35
N GLY A 223 -15.66 -6.23 -3.55
CA GLY A 223 -16.37 -5.90 -2.32
C GLY A 223 -16.21 -7.03 -1.30
N GLY A 224 -15.02 -7.15 -0.70
CA GLY A 224 -14.71 -8.05 0.42
C GLY A 224 -14.73 -9.55 0.17
N SER A 225 -15.44 -10.02 -0.85
CA SER A 225 -15.74 -11.44 -1.06
C SER A 225 -14.57 -12.27 -1.62
N ARG A 226 -13.52 -11.63 -2.16
CA ARG A 226 -12.32 -12.29 -2.68
C ARG A 226 -11.08 -11.69 -2.03
N LEU A 227 -10.36 -12.51 -1.26
CA LEU A 227 -9.20 -12.12 -0.46
C LEU A 227 -7.91 -12.83 -0.92
N GLU A 228 -8.03 -14.01 -1.52
CA GLU A 228 -6.88 -14.87 -1.84
C GLU A 228 -6.54 -14.85 -3.33
N VAL A 229 -5.26 -14.62 -3.65
CA VAL A 229 -4.71 -14.65 -5.01
C VAL A 229 -4.96 -15.99 -5.69
N GLU A 230 -4.86 -17.07 -4.93
CA GLU A 230 -5.10 -18.45 -5.37
C GLU A 230 -6.53 -18.62 -5.90
N LEU A 231 -7.52 -17.90 -5.33
CA LEU A 231 -8.89 -17.87 -5.84
C LEU A 231 -9.01 -16.92 -7.04
N CYS A 232 -8.39 -15.73 -6.98
CA CYS A 232 -8.44 -14.73 -8.05
C CYS A 232 -8.03 -15.33 -9.41
N ILE A 233 -6.95 -16.12 -9.42
CA ILE A 233 -6.47 -16.78 -10.64
C ILE A 233 -7.41 -17.87 -11.15
N MET A 234 -8.48 -18.26 -10.47
CA MET A 234 -9.48 -19.13 -11.09
C MET A 234 -10.45 -18.35 -11.98
N CYS A 235 -10.59 -17.03 -11.79
CA CYS A 235 -11.43 -16.17 -12.62
C CYS A 235 -10.61 -15.33 -13.60
N HIS A 236 -9.50 -14.76 -13.12
CA HIS A 236 -8.64 -13.84 -13.86
C HIS A 236 -7.65 -14.61 -14.74
N GLN A 237 -8.20 -15.24 -15.78
CA GLN A 237 -7.51 -16.06 -16.77
C GLN A 237 -7.53 -15.39 -18.16
N PRO A 238 -6.67 -15.82 -19.10
CA PRO A 238 -6.68 -15.31 -20.48
C PRO A 238 -8.05 -15.39 -21.17
N GLN A 239 -8.88 -16.36 -20.78
CA GLN A 239 -10.25 -16.52 -21.29
C GLN A 239 -11.21 -15.40 -20.86
N THR A 240 -10.85 -14.57 -19.88
CA THR A 240 -11.73 -13.57 -19.29
C THR A 240 -11.44 -12.19 -19.86
N ILE A 241 -12.37 -11.66 -20.65
CA ILE A 241 -12.31 -10.33 -21.26
C ILE A 241 -13.47 -9.48 -20.74
N ASN A 242 -13.19 -8.24 -20.33
CA ASN A 242 -14.23 -7.29 -19.94
C ASN A 242 -15.07 -6.90 -21.18
N ALA A 243 -16.38 -7.10 -21.13
CA ALA A 243 -17.24 -6.85 -22.30
C ALA A 243 -17.33 -5.37 -22.68
N ASP A 244 -17.32 -4.47 -21.69
CA ASP A 244 -17.46 -3.04 -21.92
C ASP A 244 -16.20 -2.41 -22.52
N THR A 245 -15.01 -2.82 -22.06
CA THR A 245 -13.73 -2.20 -22.43
C THR A 245 -12.88 -3.04 -23.39
N LEU A 246 -13.23 -4.31 -23.60
CA LEU A 246 -12.42 -5.32 -24.30
C LEU A 246 -11.02 -5.56 -23.73
N LEU A 247 -10.76 -5.02 -22.53
CA LEU A 247 -9.51 -5.28 -21.83
C LEU A 247 -9.51 -6.73 -21.31
N THR A 248 -8.37 -7.39 -21.44
CA THR A 248 -8.16 -8.68 -20.78
C THR A 248 -8.14 -8.50 -19.26
N MET A 249 -8.81 -9.42 -18.57
CA MET A 249 -8.80 -9.52 -17.12
C MET A 249 -7.87 -10.66 -16.65
N ASP A 250 -6.94 -11.12 -17.49
CA ASP A 250 -5.88 -12.04 -17.08
C ASP A 250 -5.09 -11.42 -15.92
N MET A 251 -4.97 -12.16 -14.81
CA MET A 251 -4.35 -11.68 -13.57
C MET A 251 -2.98 -11.06 -13.82
N LYS A 252 -2.15 -11.70 -14.66
CA LYS A 252 -0.79 -11.24 -14.93
C LYS A 252 -0.73 -9.91 -15.69
N VAL A 253 -1.74 -9.62 -16.52
CA VAL A 253 -1.81 -8.36 -17.28
C VAL A 253 -2.44 -7.27 -16.42
N MET A 254 -3.57 -7.59 -15.79
CA MET A 254 -4.34 -6.66 -14.98
C MET A 254 -3.51 -6.11 -13.82
N ILE A 255 -2.87 -6.98 -13.04
CA ILE A 255 -2.13 -6.55 -11.84
C ILE A 255 -0.92 -5.70 -12.19
N HIS A 256 -0.16 -6.05 -13.23
CA HIS A 256 0.94 -5.21 -13.69
C HIS A 256 0.46 -3.84 -14.16
N LYS A 257 -0.62 -3.76 -14.94
CA LYS A 257 -1.18 -2.46 -15.37
C LYS A 257 -1.67 -1.61 -14.19
N ILE A 258 -2.34 -2.21 -13.21
CA ILE A 258 -2.78 -1.51 -11.99
C ILE A 258 -1.58 -0.90 -11.26
N HIS A 259 -0.51 -1.66 -11.04
CA HIS A 259 0.64 -1.19 -10.27
C HIS A 259 1.60 -0.31 -11.08
N MET A 260 1.62 -0.45 -12.41
CA MET A 260 2.25 0.55 -13.26
C MET A 260 1.50 1.88 -13.18
N GLY A 261 0.15 1.87 -13.19
CA GLY A 261 -0.69 3.04 -12.95
C GLY A 261 -0.24 4.27 -13.73
N SER A 262 0.09 5.34 -13.01
CA SER A 262 0.62 6.61 -13.57
C SER A 262 1.95 6.48 -14.34
N SER A 263 2.67 5.38 -14.13
CA SER A 263 3.92 5.07 -14.83
C SER A 263 3.74 4.37 -16.17
N LEU A 264 2.54 3.86 -16.50
CA LEU A 264 2.26 3.24 -17.80
C LEU A 264 2.58 4.21 -18.96
N PRO A 265 3.30 3.77 -20.00
CA PRO A 265 3.53 4.57 -21.20
C PRO A 265 2.24 5.12 -21.83
N SER A 266 1.21 4.29 -21.96
CA SER A 266 -0.11 4.71 -22.46
C SER A 266 -0.77 5.80 -21.61
N VAL A 267 -0.69 5.68 -20.28
CA VAL A 267 -1.24 6.68 -19.33
C VAL A 267 -0.49 8.00 -19.44
N LYS A 268 0.85 7.97 -19.52
CA LYS A 268 1.68 9.16 -19.77
C LYS A 268 1.36 9.81 -21.11
N ALA A 269 0.99 9.02 -22.11
CA ALA A 269 0.53 9.50 -23.42
C ALA A 269 -0.94 9.98 -23.43
N GLY A 270 -1.64 9.96 -22.29
CA GLY A 270 -3.01 10.47 -22.15
C GLY A 270 -4.12 9.43 -22.35
N THR A 271 -3.79 8.15 -22.50
CA THR A 271 -4.77 7.06 -22.57
C THR A 271 -4.94 6.42 -21.20
N PRO A 272 -6.07 6.62 -20.50
CA PRO A 272 -6.23 6.12 -19.14
C PRO A 272 -6.46 4.60 -19.11
N TYR A 273 -5.98 3.94 -18.05
CA TYR A 273 -6.28 2.53 -17.78
C TYR A 273 -7.48 2.40 -16.83
N ARG A 274 -8.65 2.13 -17.41
CA ARG A 274 -9.94 2.06 -16.69
C ARG A 274 -10.70 0.80 -17.01
N VAL A 275 -11.34 0.23 -16.00
CA VAL A 275 -12.23 -0.93 -16.14
C VAL A 275 -13.63 -0.55 -15.71
N TRP A 276 -14.61 -0.80 -16.56
CA TRP A 276 -16.03 -0.67 -16.20
C TRP A 276 -16.51 -1.98 -15.58
N HIS A 277 -17.10 -1.90 -14.39
CA HIS A 277 -17.63 -3.06 -13.69
C HIS A 277 -18.81 -2.67 -12.81
N ARG A 278 -19.93 -3.39 -12.93
CA ARG A 278 -21.14 -3.25 -12.08
C ARG A 278 -21.66 -1.80 -11.98
N GLY A 279 -21.65 -1.08 -13.10
CA GLY A 279 -22.22 0.28 -13.17
C GLY A 279 -21.26 1.40 -12.73
N SER A 280 -19.97 1.10 -12.55
CA SER A 280 -18.97 2.06 -12.09
C SER A 280 -17.64 1.91 -12.85
N TRP A 281 -16.92 3.03 -12.98
CA TRP A 281 -15.53 3.06 -13.43
C TRP A 281 -14.58 2.82 -12.26
N SER A 282 -13.65 1.88 -12.46
CA SER A 282 -12.40 1.81 -11.68
C SER A 282 -11.28 2.42 -12.52
N ASP A 283 -10.75 3.57 -12.09
CA ASP A 283 -9.63 4.24 -12.74
C ASP A 283 -8.32 4.02 -11.97
N PHE A 284 -7.39 3.32 -12.61
CA PHE A 284 -6.08 2.99 -12.06
C PHE A 284 -4.97 3.90 -12.58
N SER A 285 -5.30 4.88 -13.44
CA SER A 285 -4.31 5.75 -14.09
C SER A 285 -3.56 6.66 -13.11
N THR A 286 -4.12 6.91 -11.93
CA THR A 286 -3.50 7.74 -10.88
C THR A 286 -2.81 6.91 -9.81
N VAL A 287 -2.83 5.57 -9.90
CA VAL A 287 -2.11 4.71 -8.94
C VAL A 287 -0.61 5.01 -9.05
N VAL A 288 0.02 5.16 -7.89
CA VAL A 288 1.46 5.34 -7.75
C VAL A 288 1.98 4.18 -6.91
N PHE A 289 2.84 3.36 -7.50
CA PHE A 289 3.50 2.30 -6.76
C PHE A 289 4.55 2.92 -5.81
N PRO A 290 4.58 2.52 -4.52
CA PRO A 290 5.48 3.12 -3.53
C PRO A 290 6.98 2.81 -3.74
N GLN A 291 7.31 1.94 -4.71
CA GLN A 291 8.67 1.53 -5.06
C GLN A 291 8.95 1.77 -6.54
N ASP A 292 10.21 1.58 -6.94
CA ASP A 292 10.50 1.38 -8.35
C ASP A 292 9.83 0.09 -8.86
N VAL A 293 8.98 0.23 -9.88
CA VAL A 293 8.19 -0.88 -10.47
C VAL A 293 9.05 -2.02 -11.02
N ARG A 294 10.35 -1.80 -11.23
CA ARG A 294 11.30 -2.85 -11.62
C ARG A 294 11.62 -3.83 -10.49
N ASN A 295 11.22 -3.56 -9.24
CA ASN A 295 11.40 -4.49 -8.14
C ASN A 295 10.44 -5.68 -8.22
N CYS A 296 10.69 -6.62 -9.14
CA CYS A 296 9.83 -7.79 -9.36
C CYS A 296 9.66 -8.65 -8.09
N THR A 297 10.69 -8.73 -7.26
CA THR A 297 10.73 -9.60 -6.07
C THR A 297 9.80 -9.16 -4.96
N THR A 298 9.28 -7.92 -5.00
CA THR A 298 8.25 -7.45 -4.06
C THR A 298 6.99 -8.33 -4.12
N CYS A 299 6.58 -8.74 -5.33
CA CYS A 299 5.45 -9.63 -5.56
C CYS A 299 5.90 -11.07 -5.84
N HIS A 300 6.96 -11.26 -6.61
CA HIS A 300 7.43 -12.58 -7.04
C HIS A 300 8.33 -13.24 -5.99
N GLN A 301 7.73 -13.60 -4.86
CA GLN A 301 8.37 -14.27 -3.74
C GLN A 301 7.36 -15.18 -3.01
N ASN A 302 7.86 -16.02 -2.10
CA ASN A 302 7.03 -16.85 -1.21
C ASN A 302 6.05 -17.80 -1.92
N ALA A 303 6.37 -18.21 -3.16
CA ALA A 303 5.58 -19.14 -3.95
C ALA A 303 6.48 -20.17 -4.65
N THR A 304 5.99 -21.40 -4.87
CA THR A 304 6.80 -22.50 -5.44
C THR A 304 7.27 -22.24 -6.88
N GLN A 305 6.56 -21.40 -7.62
CA GLN A 305 6.90 -20.99 -8.98
C GLN A 305 7.20 -19.48 -9.02
N ALA A 306 7.73 -18.90 -7.93
CA ALA A 306 8.03 -17.48 -7.86
C ALA A 306 8.89 -17.02 -9.05
N ASP A 307 9.89 -17.80 -9.45
CA ASP A 307 10.79 -17.50 -10.58
C ASP A 307 10.13 -17.47 -11.98
N ASN A 308 8.83 -17.73 -12.09
CA ASN A 308 8.12 -17.72 -13.37
C ASN A 308 8.27 -16.37 -14.13
N TRP A 309 8.35 -15.24 -13.40
CA TRP A 309 8.56 -13.91 -14.00
C TRP A 309 9.83 -13.81 -14.85
N LYS A 310 10.91 -14.50 -14.46
CA LYS A 310 12.19 -14.49 -15.19
C LYS A 310 12.38 -15.72 -16.08
N THR A 311 11.65 -16.80 -15.86
CA THR A 311 11.82 -18.03 -16.65
C THR A 311 10.84 -18.18 -17.80
N ASN A 312 9.72 -17.44 -17.83
CA ASN A 312 8.70 -17.54 -18.88
C ASN A 312 8.23 -16.16 -19.40
N PRO A 313 9.11 -15.41 -20.10
CA PRO A 313 8.68 -14.22 -20.84
C PRO A 313 7.57 -14.57 -21.84
N SER A 314 6.63 -13.65 -22.00
CA SER A 314 5.57 -13.72 -23.01
C SER A 314 5.10 -12.32 -23.37
N ALA A 315 4.64 -12.13 -24.60
CA ALA A 315 4.11 -10.88 -25.13
C ALA A 315 3.08 -10.25 -24.19
N ALA A 316 2.12 -11.05 -23.71
CA ALA A 316 1.06 -10.58 -22.83
C ALA A 316 1.57 -10.01 -21.49
N VAL A 317 2.62 -10.61 -20.91
CA VAL A 317 3.18 -10.14 -19.64
C VAL A 317 4.06 -8.92 -19.87
N CYS A 318 4.95 -8.93 -20.85
CA CYS A 318 5.88 -7.83 -21.08
C CYS A 318 5.14 -6.55 -21.48
N THR A 319 4.15 -6.65 -22.37
CA THR A 319 3.35 -5.50 -22.83
C THR A 319 2.29 -5.04 -21.81
N SER A 320 2.20 -5.68 -20.65
CA SER A 320 1.40 -5.16 -19.54
C SER A 320 2.03 -3.91 -18.93
N CYS A 321 3.37 -3.85 -18.83
CA CYS A 321 4.12 -2.67 -18.41
C CYS A 321 4.66 -1.87 -19.60
N HIS A 322 5.19 -2.55 -20.62
CA HIS A 322 5.73 -1.95 -21.84
C HIS A 322 4.64 -1.83 -22.91
N ASP A 323 3.57 -1.10 -22.60
CA ASP A 323 2.36 -1.06 -23.44
C ASP A 323 2.43 -0.11 -24.64
N ASP A 324 3.59 0.51 -24.85
CA ASP A 324 4.01 1.23 -26.04
C ASP A 324 4.85 0.37 -27.00
N VAL A 325 5.15 -0.89 -26.64
CA VAL A 325 5.85 -1.83 -27.51
C VAL A 325 4.86 -2.50 -28.47
N ASN A 326 5.16 -2.43 -29.76
CA ASN A 326 4.43 -3.16 -30.78
C ASN A 326 5.28 -4.33 -31.29
N LEU A 327 5.01 -5.52 -30.77
CA LEU A 327 5.73 -6.74 -31.16
C LEU A 327 5.48 -7.15 -32.61
N ALA A 328 4.36 -6.79 -33.22
CA ALA A 328 4.10 -7.14 -34.63
C ALA A 328 4.96 -6.31 -35.61
N THR A 329 5.23 -5.04 -35.29
CA THR A 329 6.07 -4.17 -36.13
C THR A 329 7.52 -4.07 -35.65
N GLY A 330 7.79 -4.48 -34.40
CA GLY A 330 9.06 -4.28 -33.72
C GLY A 330 9.25 -2.85 -33.19
N LEU A 331 8.27 -1.96 -33.32
CA LEU A 331 8.36 -0.59 -32.79
C LEU A 331 8.61 -0.64 -31.28
N ASN A 332 9.60 0.13 -30.82
CA ASN A 332 10.12 0.13 -29.44
C ASN A 332 10.68 -1.22 -28.96
N HIS A 333 10.96 -2.14 -29.89
CA HIS A 333 11.56 -3.45 -29.63
C HIS A 333 12.67 -3.73 -30.66
N LEU A 334 13.65 -2.83 -30.74
CA LEU A 334 14.78 -2.87 -31.69
C LEU A 334 14.38 -2.92 -33.18
N ASN A 335 13.14 -2.55 -33.52
CA ASN A 335 12.55 -2.78 -34.84
C ASN A 335 12.60 -4.28 -35.24
N LEU A 336 12.53 -5.17 -34.25
CA LEU A 336 12.50 -6.62 -34.40
C LEU A 336 11.09 -7.13 -34.09
N PRO A 337 10.30 -7.48 -35.12
CA PRO A 337 9.04 -8.16 -34.95
C PRO A 337 9.19 -9.48 -34.19
N GLN A 338 8.22 -9.80 -33.35
CA GLN A 338 8.03 -11.07 -32.66
C GLN A 338 6.60 -11.53 -32.91
N ILE A 339 6.46 -12.66 -33.60
CA ILE A 339 5.15 -13.20 -34.04
C ILE A 339 4.55 -14.10 -32.94
N ASP A 340 5.40 -14.71 -32.12
CA ASP A 340 5.01 -15.57 -31.00
C ASP A 340 6.02 -15.46 -29.85
N ASP A 341 5.76 -16.19 -28.77
CA ASP A 341 6.57 -16.16 -27.54
C ASP A 341 7.79 -17.10 -27.58
N ASN A 342 8.02 -17.86 -28.66
CA ASN A 342 8.99 -18.96 -28.68
C ASN A 342 10.44 -18.47 -28.58
N GLN A 343 10.73 -17.27 -29.10
CA GLN A 343 12.08 -16.71 -29.17
C GLN A 343 12.38 -15.74 -28.04
N CYS A 344 11.39 -15.39 -27.20
CA CYS A 344 11.59 -14.39 -26.15
C CYS A 344 12.74 -14.77 -25.20
N LYS A 345 12.85 -16.06 -24.84
CA LYS A 345 13.87 -16.58 -23.91
C LYS A 345 15.29 -16.59 -24.47
N ASP A 346 15.43 -16.57 -25.80
CA ASP A 346 16.74 -16.59 -26.46
C ASP A 346 17.47 -15.26 -26.28
N CYS A 347 16.71 -14.16 -26.21
CA CYS A 347 17.22 -12.82 -25.95
C CYS A 347 17.04 -12.40 -24.49
N HIS A 348 15.86 -12.63 -23.91
CA HIS A 348 15.51 -12.28 -22.54
C HIS A 348 15.69 -13.47 -21.60
N THR A 349 16.95 -13.73 -21.26
CA THR A 349 17.33 -14.85 -20.41
C THR A 349 16.89 -14.63 -18.95
N SER A 350 16.84 -15.72 -18.18
CA SER A 350 16.39 -15.72 -16.77
C SER A 350 17.48 -15.33 -15.77
N LYS A 351 18.72 -15.16 -16.22
CA LYS A 351 19.88 -14.86 -15.40
C LYS A 351 20.68 -13.77 -16.09
N SER A 352 20.96 -12.71 -15.34
CA SER A 352 21.87 -11.66 -15.78
C SER A 352 23.30 -12.17 -15.78
N VAL A 353 24.05 -11.74 -16.80
CA VAL A 353 25.49 -11.90 -16.95
C VAL A 353 26.18 -10.59 -16.55
N LEU A 354 25.57 -9.46 -16.89
CA LEU A 354 26.04 -8.11 -16.57
C LEU A 354 24.87 -7.25 -16.09
N ASP A 355 25.19 -6.17 -15.37
CA ASP A 355 24.23 -5.13 -15.04
C ASP A 355 23.63 -4.54 -16.34
N PHE A 356 22.31 -4.33 -16.35
CA PHE A 356 21.56 -3.76 -17.48
C PHE A 356 21.59 -4.54 -18.80
N ASP A 357 22.03 -5.80 -18.80
CA ASP A 357 21.93 -6.64 -19.99
C ASP A 357 20.46 -6.94 -20.39
N ALA A 358 20.28 -7.56 -21.56
CA ALA A 358 18.94 -7.85 -22.09
C ALA A 358 18.19 -8.96 -21.34
N SER A 359 18.82 -9.63 -20.35
CA SER A 359 18.12 -10.59 -19.49
C SER A 359 17.02 -9.89 -18.71
N ILE A 360 16.01 -10.64 -18.29
CA ILE A 360 14.90 -10.07 -17.51
C ILE A 360 15.42 -9.45 -16.20
N PRO A 361 16.21 -10.13 -15.35
CA PRO A 361 16.75 -9.48 -14.14
C PRO A 361 17.74 -8.36 -14.43
N GLY A 362 18.51 -8.42 -15.53
CA GLY A 362 19.46 -7.38 -15.92
C GLY A 362 18.77 -6.08 -16.34
N ALA A 363 17.79 -6.18 -17.25
CA ALA A 363 17.02 -5.04 -17.74
C ALA A 363 16.17 -4.37 -16.65
N HIS A 364 15.77 -5.14 -15.62
CA HIS A 364 15.02 -4.65 -14.46
C HIS A 364 15.92 -4.31 -13.26
N LEU A 365 17.25 -4.22 -13.44
CA LEU A 365 18.13 -3.77 -12.38
C LEU A 365 17.84 -2.30 -12.03
N ILE A 366 17.60 -2.05 -10.74
CA ILE A 366 17.46 -0.69 -10.21
C ILE A 366 18.87 -0.09 -10.10
N PRO A 367 19.16 1.11 -10.63
CA PRO A 367 20.51 1.65 -10.69
C PRO A 367 21.23 1.75 -9.34
N THR A 368 20.51 2.05 -8.27
CA THR A 368 21.06 2.11 -6.90
C THR A 368 21.48 0.75 -6.34
N ASN A 369 21.14 -0.35 -7.02
CA ASN A 369 21.52 -1.72 -6.68
C ASN A 369 22.61 -2.29 -7.61
N SER A 370 23.16 -1.47 -8.50
CA SER A 370 24.21 -1.90 -9.42
C SER A 370 25.46 -2.40 -8.70
N THR A 371 26.05 -3.45 -9.24
CA THR A 371 27.30 -4.05 -8.76
C THR A 371 28.52 -3.18 -9.06
N GLU A 372 28.40 -2.21 -9.99
CA GLU A 372 29.43 -1.21 -10.28
C GLU A 372 29.54 -0.13 -9.19
N LEU A 373 28.56 -0.02 -8.28
CA LEU A 373 28.59 0.97 -7.20
C LEU A 373 29.61 0.57 -6.12
N PRO A 374 30.62 1.41 -5.82
CA PRO A 374 31.58 1.14 -4.76
C PRO A 374 30.92 0.98 -3.38
N GLY A 375 29.80 1.68 -3.17
CA GLY A 375 29.02 1.66 -1.95
C GLY A 375 29.66 2.51 -0.87
N ILE A 376 29.09 3.67 -0.53
CA ILE A 376 29.64 4.52 0.54
C ILE A 376 29.17 4.03 1.91
N VAL A 377 30.10 3.99 2.87
CA VAL A 377 29.83 3.69 4.28
C VAL A 377 30.41 4.81 5.14
N THR A 378 29.59 5.39 6.02
CA THR A 378 30.01 6.42 6.97
C THR A 378 29.92 5.89 8.40
N LYS A 379 30.76 6.43 9.30
CA LYS A 379 30.66 6.19 10.75
C LYS A 379 31.07 7.44 11.50
N ILE A 380 30.33 7.81 12.55
CA ILE A 380 30.78 8.79 13.54
C ILE A 380 31.43 8.03 14.69
N LEU A 381 32.70 8.32 14.96
CA LEU A 381 33.50 7.61 15.96
C LEU A 381 33.47 8.33 17.31
N LYS A 382 33.45 9.66 17.29
CA LYS A 382 33.50 10.48 18.51
C LYS A 382 32.97 11.88 18.27
N VAL A 383 32.35 12.44 19.30
CA VAL A 383 32.07 13.88 19.43
C VAL A 383 32.79 14.40 20.69
N ALA A 384 33.56 15.47 20.56
CA ALA A 384 34.33 16.09 21.63
C ALA A 384 34.04 17.60 21.71
N GLY A 385 34.33 18.24 22.85
CA GLY A 385 34.13 19.69 23.01
C GLY A 385 32.67 20.16 22.95
N ALA A 386 31.71 19.23 23.02
CA ALA A 386 30.29 19.50 22.98
C ALA A 386 29.77 20.00 24.34
N THR A 387 30.13 21.23 24.71
CA THR A 387 29.64 21.91 25.92
C THR A 387 28.86 23.17 25.55
N PRO A 388 27.98 23.69 26.43
CA PRO A 388 27.14 24.85 26.10
C PRO A 388 28.00 26.04 25.66
N GLY A 389 27.55 26.74 24.61
CA GLY A 389 28.26 27.86 24.01
C GLY A 389 29.51 27.51 23.18
N ASN A 390 29.88 26.22 23.07
CA ASN A 390 31.05 25.77 22.32
C ASN A 390 30.67 25.01 21.05
N ALA A 391 31.58 24.98 20.09
CA ALA A 391 31.41 24.22 18.86
C ALA A 391 31.98 22.80 19.02
N PRO A 392 31.18 21.74 18.78
CA PRO A 392 31.68 20.37 18.87
C PRO A 392 32.69 20.02 17.79
N THR A 393 33.62 19.13 18.12
CA THR A 393 34.51 18.46 17.17
C THR A 393 34.02 17.04 16.92
N VAL A 394 33.74 16.72 15.67
CA VAL A 394 33.25 15.42 15.19
C VAL A 394 34.41 14.66 14.54
N THR A 395 34.60 13.41 14.96
CA THR A 395 35.57 12.48 14.39
C THR A 395 34.79 11.38 13.68
N PHE A 396 35.05 11.16 12.38
CA PHE A 396 34.27 10.24 11.53
C PHE A 396 35.14 9.55 10.47
N SER A 397 34.67 8.43 9.94
CA SER A 397 35.30 7.72 8.82
C SER A 397 34.34 7.64 7.63
N VAL A 398 34.89 7.69 6.42
CA VAL A 398 34.16 7.44 5.18
C VAL A 398 34.95 6.41 4.37
N THR A 399 34.31 5.28 4.06
CA THR A 399 34.92 4.18 3.31
C THR A 399 33.98 3.70 2.21
N ASP A 400 34.50 2.89 1.29
CA ASP A 400 33.66 2.07 0.42
C ASP A 400 33.20 0.78 1.15
N LYS A 401 32.39 -0.06 0.50
CA LYS A 401 31.96 -1.38 1.04
C LYS A 401 33.11 -2.38 1.21
N SER A 402 34.24 -2.15 0.53
CA SER A 402 35.47 -2.94 0.67
C SER A 402 36.39 -2.41 1.79
N ASN A 403 35.93 -1.43 2.58
CA ASN A 403 36.67 -0.73 3.63
C ASN A 403 37.87 0.11 3.14
N ASN A 404 37.93 0.47 1.85
CA ASN A 404 38.92 1.41 1.37
C ASN A 404 38.51 2.85 1.76
N PRO A 405 39.45 3.71 2.21
CA PRO A 405 39.15 5.10 2.51
C PRO A 405 38.60 5.86 1.30
N VAL A 406 37.55 6.64 1.50
CA VAL A 406 36.95 7.52 0.48
C VAL A 406 37.35 8.96 0.76
N ASP A 407 37.90 9.61 -0.27
CA ASP A 407 38.25 11.03 -0.22
C ASP A 407 36.99 11.89 -0.29
N ILE A 408 36.63 12.52 0.84
CA ILE A 408 35.42 13.33 0.97
C ILE A 408 35.39 14.56 0.04
N THR A 409 36.52 14.96 -0.55
CA THR A 409 36.57 16.07 -1.51
C THR A 409 36.16 15.64 -2.92
N LYS A 410 36.06 14.33 -3.18
CA LYS A 410 35.74 13.75 -4.49
C LYS A 410 34.34 13.17 -4.58
N ILE A 411 33.60 13.12 -3.47
CA ILE A 411 32.20 12.69 -3.46
C ILE A 411 31.28 13.88 -3.73
N SER A 412 30.09 13.59 -4.24
CA SER A 412 29.15 14.62 -4.66
C SER A 412 28.56 15.43 -3.50
N SER A 413 28.32 14.80 -2.34
CA SER A 413 27.82 15.47 -1.15
C SER A 413 28.26 14.78 0.13
N ILE A 414 28.58 15.57 1.15
CA ILE A 414 28.72 15.13 2.53
C ILE A 414 28.24 16.22 3.47
N ARG A 415 27.46 15.83 4.48
CA ARG A 415 26.90 16.75 5.49
C ARG A 415 26.99 16.15 6.88
N LEU A 416 27.30 17.01 7.84
CA LEU A 416 27.07 16.76 9.26
C LEU A 416 25.83 17.56 9.68
N VAL A 417 24.80 16.87 10.15
CA VAL A 417 23.56 17.48 10.62
C VAL A 417 23.52 17.41 12.14
N MET A 418 23.47 18.56 12.81
CA MET A 418 23.41 18.63 14.28
C MET A 418 22.13 19.28 14.74
N VAL A 419 21.49 18.69 15.74
CA VAL A 419 20.23 19.17 16.30
C VAL A 419 20.11 18.74 17.76
N GLY A 420 19.30 19.46 18.54
CA GLY A 420 18.98 19.05 19.90
C GLY A 420 17.85 19.86 20.52
N ASN A 421 17.43 19.55 21.74
CA ASN A 421 17.79 18.32 22.47
C ASN A 421 17.04 17.10 21.88
N ASN A 422 17.43 15.90 22.29
CA ASN A 422 16.89 14.62 21.77
C ASN A 422 15.47 14.29 22.23
N VAL A 423 14.81 15.21 22.96
CA VAL A 423 13.40 15.04 23.30
C VAL A 423 12.57 15.30 22.05
N ASP A 424 12.47 16.55 21.60
CA ASP A 424 11.62 16.90 20.45
C ASP A 424 12.36 17.61 19.32
N TYR A 425 13.67 17.87 19.47
CA TYR A 425 14.52 18.59 18.52
C TYR A 425 14.06 20.03 18.20
N GLY A 426 14.98 20.98 18.26
CA GLY A 426 14.74 22.36 17.80
C GLY A 426 13.95 23.25 18.76
N VAL A 427 13.59 22.77 19.95
CA VAL A 427 12.66 23.47 20.87
C VAL A 427 13.40 24.00 22.11
N GLY A 428 13.31 25.32 22.35
CA GLY A 428 14.01 26.03 23.44
C GLY A 428 13.52 25.69 24.87
N PRO A 429 14.16 26.23 25.93
CA PRO A 429 15.35 27.09 25.91
C PRO A 429 16.65 26.29 25.77
N ALA A 430 16.64 24.98 26.00
CA ALA A 430 17.80 24.10 25.86
C ALA A 430 17.89 23.39 24.50
N GLY A 431 16.99 23.69 23.55
CA GLY A 431 17.05 23.14 22.20
C GLY A 431 17.89 23.98 21.24
N MET A 432 18.25 23.33 20.14
CA MET A 432 18.97 23.86 19.01
C MET A 432 18.24 23.45 17.74
N ALA A 433 17.80 24.45 16.97
CA ALA A 433 17.31 24.21 15.61
C ALA A 433 18.39 23.50 14.79
N ARG A 434 17.97 22.69 13.82
CA ARG A 434 18.92 21.94 12.99
C ARG A 434 19.96 22.87 12.36
N VAL A 435 21.21 22.44 12.37
CA VAL A 435 22.27 23.01 11.54
C VAL A 435 22.84 21.92 10.67
N SER A 436 23.25 22.28 9.46
CA SER A 436 23.86 21.36 8.52
C SER A 436 25.11 21.99 7.97
N GLU A 437 26.24 21.28 8.07
CA GLU A 437 27.55 21.75 7.67
C GLU A 437 28.19 20.76 6.71
N THR A 438 28.87 21.29 5.69
CA THR A 438 29.72 20.47 4.81
C THR A 438 31.14 20.48 5.39
N PRO A 439 31.69 19.33 5.82
CA PRO A 439 32.97 19.26 6.51
C PRO A 439 34.20 19.40 5.59
N THR A 440 34.24 20.40 4.72
CA THR A 440 35.33 20.61 3.75
C THR A 440 36.68 20.91 4.40
N ALA A 441 36.68 21.48 5.61
CA ALA A 441 37.88 21.78 6.40
C ALA A 441 38.31 20.61 7.32
N ALA A 442 37.74 19.42 7.16
CA ALA A 442 38.11 18.27 7.97
C ALA A 442 39.56 17.85 7.70
N THR A 443 40.27 17.52 8.77
CA THR A 443 41.65 17.01 8.69
C THR A 443 41.64 15.49 8.69
N LEU A 444 42.39 14.87 7.78
CA LEU A 444 42.51 13.42 7.67
C LEU A 444 43.78 12.93 8.37
N ALA A 445 43.64 12.03 9.35
CA ALA A 445 44.76 11.34 9.99
C ALA A 445 44.38 9.87 10.24
N ASN A 446 45.26 8.94 9.85
CA ASN A 446 45.07 7.49 10.03
C ASN A 446 43.71 6.96 9.51
N GLY A 447 43.23 7.47 8.37
CA GLY A 447 41.95 7.05 7.77
C GLY A 447 40.70 7.62 8.44
N VAL A 448 40.86 8.57 9.37
CA VAL A 448 39.77 9.19 10.12
C VAL A 448 39.80 10.70 9.91
N TYR A 449 38.64 11.28 9.62
CA TYR A 449 38.43 12.70 9.50
C TYR A 449 38.09 13.32 10.85
N THR A 450 38.64 14.50 11.11
CA THR A 450 38.29 15.33 12.28
C THR A 450 37.85 16.71 11.81
N TYR A 451 36.64 17.10 12.18
CA TYR A 451 36.02 18.36 11.81
C TYR A 451 35.45 19.07 13.05
N THR A 452 35.86 20.32 13.26
CA THR A 452 35.22 21.19 14.26
C THR A 452 34.09 21.94 13.57
N MET A 453 32.87 21.75 14.08
CA MET A 453 31.68 22.46 13.59
C MET A 453 31.90 23.98 13.71
N THR A 454 31.26 24.73 12.83
CA THR A 454 31.25 26.20 12.86
C THR A 454 30.13 26.71 13.76
N ASN A 455 28.99 26.01 13.77
CA ASN A 455 27.88 26.32 14.65
C ASN A 455 28.18 25.85 16.08
N LYS A 456 27.91 26.74 17.03
CA LYS A 456 28.05 26.49 18.45
C LYS A 456 26.76 25.91 19.02
N LEU A 457 26.88 25.06 20.03
CA LEU A 457 25.76 24.71 20.89
C LEU A 457 25.23 25.98 21.57
N PRO A 458 23.91 26.11 21.78
CA PRO A 458 23.34 27.20 22.57
C PRO A 458 24.02 27.32 23.94
N ALA A 459 24.14 28.54 24.48
CA ALA A 459 24.67 28.74 25.84
C ALA A 459 23.80 28.07 26.91
N THR A 460 22.53 27.86 26.60
CA THR A 460 21.50 27.19 27.40
C THR A 460 21.36 25.70 27.10
N ALA A 461 22.21 25.14 26.25
CA ALA A 461 22.15 23.74 25.83
C ALA A 461 22.21 22.80 27.04
N ALA A 462 21.29 21.82 27.08
CA ALA A 462 21.20 20.84 28.15
C ALA A 462 20.67 19.50 27.63
N GLY A 463 21.00 18.42 28.34
CA GLY A 463 20.64 17.05 28.00
C GLY A 463 21.45 16.48 26.84
N SER A 464 20.79 15.68 26.00
CA SER A 464 21.42 14.99 24.87
C SER A 464 21.07 15.63 23.54
N TYR A 465 22.03 15.55 22.62
CA TYR A 465 22.00 16.07 21.27
C TYR A 465 22.36 14.95 20.28
N THR A 466 22.09 15.20 19.00
CA THR A 466 22.40 14.28 17.91
C THR A 466 23.24 14.99 16.88
N VAL A 467 24.28 14.32 16.39
CA VAL A 467 24.91 14.63 15.11
C VAL A 467 24.73 13.43 14.19
N SER A 468 24.33 13.67 12.95
CA SER A 468 24.25 12.66 11.90
C SER A 468 25.20 12.99 10.76
N ILE A 469 25.63 11.96 10.05
CA ILE A 469 26.46 12.07 8.85
C ILE A 469 25.73 11.50 7.64
N GLU A 470 25.57 12.35 6.62
CA GLU A 470 24.99 12.01 5.32
C GLU A 470 26.10 12.09 4.26
N ALA A 471 26.24 11.07 3.40
CA ALA A 471 27.18 11.12 2.29
C ALA A 471 26.61 10.43 1.05
N SER A 472 26.84 11.04 -0.12
CA SER A 472 26.52 10.44 -1.40
C SER A 472 27.51 10.81 -2.49
N ASN A 473 27.59 9.94 -3.50
CA ASN A 473 28.25 10.22 -4.74
C ASN A 473 27.35 9.88 -5.93
N THR A 474 27.38 10.70 -6.96
CA THR A 474 26.76 10.39 -8.24
C THR A 474 27.76 9.60 -9.07
N VAL A 475 27.38 8.38 -9.46
CA VAL A 475 28.20 7.50 -10.28
C VAL A 475 27.54 7.36 -11.65
N THR A 476 28.33 7.52 -12.71
CA THR A 476 27.90 7.17 -14.07
C THR A 476 28.14 5.68 -14.28
N LEU A 477 27.06 4.92 -14.40
CA LEU A 477 27.08 3.50 -14.69
C LEU A 477 27.19 3.28 -16.20
N MET A 478 27.90 2.23 -16.60
CA MET A 478 28.16 1.87 -18.01
C MET A 478 28.59 3.07 -18.89
N PRO A 479 29.63 3.83 -18.50
CA PRO A 479 30.06 5.02 -19.22
C PRO A 479 30.46 4.69 -20.66
N ASN A 480 30.16 5.60 -21.59
CA ASN A 480 30.42 5.47 -23.03
C ASN A 480 29.61 4.36 -23.74
N THR A 481 28.50 3.91 -23.15
CA THR A 481 27.54 3.00 -23.79
C THR A 481 26.20 3.68 -24.07
N GLN A 482 25.35 3.09 -24.91
CA GLN A 482 23.98 3.58 -25.15
C GLN A 482 23.07 3.44 -23.93
N GLN A 483 23.46 2.64 -22.93
CA GLN A 483 22.72 2.42 -21.69
C GLN A 483 23.31 3.20 -20.52
N SER A 484 24.24 4.13 -20.78
CA SER A 484 24.85 4.98 -19.76
C SER A 484 23.77 5.68 -18.94
N THR A 485 23.82 5.51 -17.62
CA THR A 485 22.85 6.11 -16.69
C THR A 485 23.55 6.61 -15.44
N THR A 486 22.90 7.47 -14.66
CA THR A 486 23.41 7.92 -13.37
C THR A 486 22.72 7.17 -12.24
N ALA A 487 23.50 6.85 -11.22
CA ALA A 487 23.01 6.30 -9.97
C ALA A 487 23.57 7.09 -8.80
N THR A 488 22.78 7.16 -7.72
CA THR A 488 23.25 7.72 -6.46
C THR A 488 23.79 6.60 -5.59
N ASP A 489 25.08 6.63 -5.31
CA ASP A 489 25.73 5.83 -4.30
C ASP A 489 25.66 6.57 -2.96
N ALA A 490 24.67 6.24 -2.14
CA ALA A 490 24.42 6.91 -0.86
C ALA A 490 24.72 5.96 0.32
N ALA A 491 25.44 6.50 1.29
CA ALA A 491 25.57 5.88 2.61
C ALA A 491 24.23 5.96 3.34
N ASP A 492 23.93 4.92 4.11
CA ASP A 492 22.87 5.00 5.10
C ASP A 492 23.30 6.02 6.19
N PRO A 493 22.40 6.91 6.65
CA PRO A 493 22.74 7.92 7.64
C PRO A 493 23.07 7.25 8.97
N VAL A 494 23.98 7.87 9.73
CA VAL A 494 24.41 7.37 11.03
C VAL A 494 24.24 8.45 12.07
N GLU A 495 23.27 8.28 12.96
CA GLU A 495 23.03 9.17 14.09
C GLU A 495 23.94 8.82 15.28
N PHE A 496 24.64 9.81 15.82
CA PHE A 496 25.48 9.71 17.01
C PHE A 496 24.95 10.61 18.12
N TYR A 497 24.61 10.00 19.25
CA TYR A 497 24.06 10.69 20.42
C TYR A 497 25.17 11.07 21.41
N PHE A 498 25.11 12.29 21.95
CA PHE A 498 26.05 12.77 22.97
C PHE A 498 25.34 13.69 23.97
N SER A 499 25.85 13.77 25.20
CA SER A 499 25.38 14.73 26.21
C SER A 499 26.21 16.01 26.14
N VAL A 500 25.57 17.15 26.36
CA VAL A 500 26.22 18.46 26.38
C VAL A 500 26.48 19.01 27.77
N ASP A 501 25.84 18.46 28.79
CA ASP A 501 25.88 18.94 30.18
C ASP A 501 26.36 17.87 31.18
N LYS A 502 26.88 16.75 30.66
CA LYS A 502 27.31 15.55 31.42
C LYS A 502 26.17 14.75 32.03
N SER A 503 24.91 15.01 31.65
CA SER A 503 23.83 14.06 31.89
C SER A 503 24.13 12.70 31.24
N PRO A 504 23.47 11.61 31.66
CA PRO A 504 23.42 10.39 30.85
C PRO A 504 23.01 10.70 29.41
N VAL A 505 23.65 10.03 28.45
CA VAL A 505 23.31 10.15 27.02
C VAL A 505 21.98 9.46 26.79
N LEU A 506 21.02 10.20 26.23
CA LEU A 506 19.71 9.73 25.86
C LEU A 506 19.55 9.83 24.35
N ALA A 507 19.34 8.68 23.72
CA ALA A 507 18.88 8.62 22.34
C ALA A 507 17.46 9.19 22.23
N ARG A 508 17.07 9.61 21.02
CA ARG A 508 15.67 9.91 20.75
C ARG A 508 14.84 8.62 20.81
N ARG A 509 13.61 8.74 21.31
CA ARG A 509 12.61 7.66 21.31
C ARG A 509 12.43 7.03 19.92
N GLN A 510 12.25 5.72 19.90
CA GLN A 510 11.82 4.97 18.71
C GLN A 510 10.30 4.84 18.76
N VAL A 511 9.62 5.28 17.70
CA VAL A 511 8.15 5.26 17.60
C VAL A 511 7.74 4.39 16.41
N VAL A 512 8.36 4.62 15.27
CA VAL A 512 8.23 3.79 14.07
C VAL A 512 9.55 3.08 13.79
N ALA A 513 9.52 2.08 12.91
CA ALA A 513 10.73 1.39 12.46
C ALA A 513 10.90 1.54 10.95
N THR A 514 12.12 1.84 10.50
CA THR A 514 12.44 1.94 9.06
C THR A 514 12.07 0.66 8.29
N ALA A 515 12.27 -0.52 8.91
CA ALA A 515 11.91 -1.80 8.31
C ALA A 515 10.40 -1.96 8.04
N LYS A 516 9.54 -1.32 8.84
CA LYS A 516 8.09 -1.31 8.61
C LYS A 516 7.71 -0.42 7.42
N CYS A 517 8.41 0.69 7.21
CA CYS A 517 8.23 1.49 5.99
C CYS A 517 8.73 0.75 4.74
N ALA A 518 9.84 0.02 4.88
CA ALA A 518 10.45 -0.77 3.82
C ALA A 518 9.57 -1.92 3.31
N SER A 519 8.58 -2.41 4.09
CA SER A 519 7.64 -3.43 3.59
C SER A 519 6.84 -2.94 2.39
N CYS A 520 6.54 -1.63 2.33
CA CYS A 520 5.86 -1.01 1.21
C CYS A 520 6.82 -0.28 0.27
N HIS A 521 7.86 0.37 0.78
CA HIS A 521 8.75 1.23 -0.03
C HIS A 521 10.04 0.56 -0.51
N SER A 522 10.32 -0.71 -0.14
CA SER A 522 11.61 -1.41 -0.26
C SER A 522 12.71 -0.80 0.60
N ASP A 523 12.91 0.51 0.51
CA ASP A 523 13.73 1.32 1.38
C ASP A 523 13.19 2.76 1.39
N LEU A 524 13.85 3.67 2.10
CA LEU A 524 13.49 5.09 2.10
C LEU A 524 14.47 5.95 1.28
N LYS A 525 15.27 5.38 0.38
CA LYS A 525 16.24 6.12 -0.45
C LYS A 525 15.59 6.93 -1.57
N PHE A 526 14.29 6.77 -1.80
CA PHE A 526 13.57 7.63 -2.73
C PHE A 526 13.42 9.08 -2.22
N VAL A 527 13.54 9.32 -0.91
CA VAL A 527 13.46 10.68 -0.34
C VAL A 527 14.81 11.38 -0.37
N HIS A 528 14.78 12.70 -0.60
CA HIS A 528 15.96 13.58 -0.52
C HIS A 528 17.20 13.09 -1.30
N GLY A 529 17.01 12.34 -2.38
CA GLY A 529 18.11 11.83 -3.19
C GLY A 529 18.92 10.71 -2.55
N GLY A 530 18.37 9.96 -1.59
CA GLY A 530 18.94 8.70 -1.13
C GLY A 530 19.72 8.70 0.17
N THR A 531 20.13 9.86 0.68
CA THR A 531 21.01 9.95 1.87
C THR A 531 20.26 9.93 3.21
N ARG A 532 18.92 9.93 3.20
CA ARG A 532 18.07 10.08 4.39
C ARG A 532 17.04 8.96 4.54
N ASN A 533 17.50 7.72 4.45
CA ASN A 533 16.64 6.53 4.46
C ASN A 533 16.38 5.95 5.86
N SER A 534 16.55 6.73 6.93
CA SER A 534 16.30 6.32 8.33
C SER A 534 15.19 7.16 8.95
N THR A 535 14.25 6.51 9.63
CA THR A 535 13.17 7.20 10.35
C THR A 535 13.66 8.10 11.49
N GLN A 536 14.81 7.78 12.10
CA GLN A 536 15.42 8.67 13.08
C GLN A 536 16.02 9.90 12.40
N GLU A 537 16.77 9.73 11.30
CA GLU A 537 17.27 10.82 10.46
C GLU A 537 16.18 11.80 10.05
N CYS A 538 15.03 11.30 9.57
CA CYS A 538 13.90 12.16 9.20
C CYS A 538 13.51 13.11 10.34
N SER A 539 13.50 12.60 11.58
CA SER A 539 13.05 13.37 12.75
C SER A 539 14.00 14.51 13.11
N LEU A 540 15.28 14.48 12.72
CA LEU A 540 16.21 15.58 12.97
C LEU A 540 15.74 16.86 12.27
N CYS A 541 15.12 16.71 11.09
CA CYS A 541 14.58 17.82 10.30
C CYS A 541 13.07 17.99 10.47
N HIS A 542 12.30 16.92 10.37
CA HIS A 542 10.83 16.87 10.44
C HIS A 542 10.33 16.89 11.90
N ASN A 543 10.77 17.92 12.62
CA ASN A 543 10.50 18.15 14.03
C ASN A 543 9.32 19.14 14.23
N PRO A 544 8.84 19.37 15.47
CA PRO A 544 7.68 20.23 15.76
C PRO A 544 7.80 21.67 15.28
N THR A 545 9.00 22.16 14.93
CA THR A 545 9.20 23.55 14.51
C THR A 545 9.14 23.75 13.01
N LEU A 546 9.22 22.68 12.21
CA LEU A 546 9.33 22.80 10.75
C LEU A 546 7.96 22.94 10.09
N THR A 547 7.83 23.95 9.25
CA THR A 547 6.66 24.22 8.43
C THR A 547 7.08 24.44 6.98
N ASP A 548 6.18 24.12 6.04
CA ASP A 548 6.39 24.43 4.64
C ASP A 548 6.25 25.94 4.40
N GLY A 549 7.19 26.52 3.67
CA GLY A 549 7.21 27.97 3.46
C GLY A 549 6.14 28.49 2.50
N THR A 550 5.52 27.60 1.70
CA THR A 550 4.52 27.97 0.69
C THR A 550 3.11 27.73 1.21
N SER A 551 2.82 26.52 1.68
CA SER A 551 1.48 26.15 2.17
C SER A 551 1.26 26.51 3.63
N ASN A 552 2.33 26.83 4.38
CA ASN A 552 2.33 26.99 5.83
C ASN A 552 1.87 25.72 6.59
N GLN A 553 1.79 24.57 5.94
CA GLN A 553 1.44 23.32 6.61
C GLN A 553 2.60 22.81 7.45
N SER A 554 2.27 22.06 8.51
CA SER A 554 3.28 21.41 9.34
C SER A 554 4.01 20.33 8.56
N VAL A 555 5.34 20.31 8.71
CA VAL A 555 6.23 19.28 8.16
C VAL A 555 6.79 18.43 9.32
N ASN A 556 6.16 18.50 10.49
CA ASN A 556 6.41 17.57 11.58
C ASN A 556 6.12 16.14 11.12
N MET A 557 7.00 15.20 11.47
CA MET A 557 6.96 13.82 10.95
C MET A 557 5.61 13.12 11.19
N SER A 558 4.98 13.28 12.37
CA SER A 558 3.69 12.60 12.62
C SER A 558 2.56 13.19 11.79
N VAL A 559 2.50 14.52 11.67
CA VAL A 559 1.50 15.19 10.82
C VAL A 559 1.71 14.80 9.37
N GLN A 560 2.92 14.97 8.87
CA GLN A 560 3.24 14.75 7.46
C GLN A 560 2.97 13.31 7.03
N ILE A 561 3.48 12.32 7.77
CA ILE A 561 3.34 10.92 7.38
C ILE A 561 1.88 10.47 7.48
N HIS A 562 1.16 10.86 8.52
CA HIS A 562 -0.27 10.56 8.62
C HIS A 562 -1.06 11.19 7.47
N SER A 563 -0.83 12.47 7.17
CA SER A 563 -1.56 13.17 6.11
C SER A 563 -1.25 12.61 4.72
N ILE A 564 0.01 12.32 4.41
CA ILE A 564 0.38 11.71 3.12
C ILE A 564 -0.31 10.36 2.93
N HIS A 565 -0.29 9.49 3.94
CA HIS A 565 -0.87 8.15 3.80
C HIS A 565 -2.39 8.15 3.95
N ARG A 566 -2.99 9.14 4.63
CA ARG A 566 -4.45 9.33 4.61
C ARG A 566 -4.93 9.80 3.24
N GLY A 567 -4.12 10.62 2.57
CA GLY A 567 -4.24 10.96 1.15
C GLY A 567 -5.66 11.35 0.75
N GLU A 568 -6.24 10.64 -0.22
CA GLU A 568 -7.57 10.95 -0.79
C GLU A 568 -8.72 10.99 0.22
N ASN A 569 -8.51 10.44 1.42
CA ASN A 569 -9.52 10.37 2.47
C ASN A 569 -9.41 11.47 3.53
N LEU A 570 -8.49 12.44 3.37
CA LEU A 570 -8.46 13.66 4.17
C LEU A 570 -9.63 14.59 3.78
N ALA A 571 -10.15 15.33 4.76
CA ALA A 571 -11.18 16.34 4.56
C ALA A 571 -10.64 17.60 3.87
N ASN A 572 -9.37 17.92 4.08
CA ASN A 572 -8.68 19.08 3.55
C ASN A 572 -7.40 18.67 2.80
N PRO A 573 -7.02 19.38 1.72
CA PRO A 573 -5.79 19.07 1.01
C PRO A 573 -4.52 19.22 1.87
N TYR A 574 -3.67 18.20 1.84
CA TYR A 574 -2.30 18.28 2.36
C TYR A 574 -1.32 18.57 1.20
N VAL A 575 -0.73 19.77 1.22
CA VAL A 575 0.12 20.32 0.17
C VAL A 575 1.45 20.76 0.75
N LEU A 576 2.56 20.29 0.18
CA LEU A 576 3.91 20.77 0.52
C LEU A 576 4.59 21.32 -0.73
N GLY A 577 5.02 22.58 -0.68
CA GLY A 577 5.45 23.31 -1.87
C GLY A 577 4.33 23.34 -2.92
N THR A 578 4.57 22.70 -4.06
CA THR A 578 3.59 22.56 -5.16
C THR A 578 2.96 21.17 -5.25
N THR A 579 3.35 20.24 -4.37
CA THR A 579 2.89 18.85 -4.42
C THR A 579 1.66 18.66 -3.52
N ASN A 580 0.56 18.21 -4.11
CA ASN A 580 -0.64 17.83 -3.38
C ASN A 580 -0.64 16.32 -3.14
N TYR A 581 -0.80 15.91 -1.88
CA TYR A 581 -0.80 14.50 -1.48
C TYR A 581 -2.21 13.90 -1.40
N GLN A 582 -3.28 14.65 -1.73
CA GLN A 582 -4.64 14.12 -1.82
C GLN A 582 -4.79 12.98 -2.83
N ASP A 583 -3.92 12.86 -3.83
CA ASP A 583 -4.02 11.79 -4.83
C ASP A 583 -3.37 10.48 -4.37
N VAL A 584 -2.73 10.47 -3.19
CA VAL A 584 -2.14 9.27 -2.61
C VAL A 584 -3.25 8.33 -2.16
N ARG A 585 -3.15 7.07 -2.62
CA ARG A 585 -4.03 5.97 -2.21
C ARG A 585 -3.23 4.97 -1.39
N PHE A 586 -3.60 4.81 -0.13
CA PHE A 586 -2.98 3.81 0.72
C PHE A 586 -3.55 2.41 0.41
N PRO A 587 -2.71 1.41 0.12
CA PRO A 587 -3.18 0.11 -0.36
C PRO A 587 -3.84 -0.75 0.72
N GLY A 588 -3.58 -0.48 2.00
CA GLY A 588 -4.10 -1.27 3.13
C GLY A 588 -5.05 -0.51 4.05
N ASP A 589 -5.22 -1.02 5.27
CA ASP A 589 -6.08 -0.41 6.28
C ASP A 589 -5.29 0.45 7.26
N LEU A 590 -5.47 1.77 7.18
CA LEU A 590 -4.81 2.76 8.05
C LEU A 590 -5.17 2.63 9.54
N ARG A 591 -6.24 1.89 9.88
CA ARG A 591 -6.58 1.59 11.28
C ARG A 591 -5.56 0.66 11.93
N ASP A 592 -4.81 -0.11 11.15
CA ASP A 592 -3.72 -0.93 11.69
C ASP A 592 -2.47 -0.07 11.95
N CYS A 593 -2.43 0.53 13.13
CA CYS A 593 -1.32 1.37 13.59
C CYS A 593 0.03 0.61 13.54
N THR A 594 -0.01 -0.71 13.73
CA THR A 594 1.20 -1.55 13.73
C THR A 594 1.81 -1.71 12.34
N THR A 595 1.13 -1.28 11.28
CA THR A 595 1.71 -1.17 9.95
C THR A 595 3.00 -0.34 9.96
N CYS A 596 3.01 0.77 10.72
CA CYS A 596 4.16 1.67 10.82
C CYS A 596 4.80 1.69 12.23
N HIS A 597 3.97 1.64 13.27
CA HIS A 597 4.43 1.81 14.64
C HIS A 597 5.08 0.56 15.22
N LEU A 598 6.05 0.77 16.10
CA LEU A 598 6.45 -0.24 17.08
C LEU A 598 5.30 -0.47 18.07
N THR A 599 5.17 -1.69 18.57
CA THR A 599 4.07 -2.10 19.46
C THR A 599 3.89 -1.13 20.62
N GLY A 600 2.65 -0.65 20.83
CA GLY A 600 2.26 0.23 21.92
C GLY A 600 2.71 1.70 21.80
N THR A 601 3.58 2.05 20.84
CA THR A 601 4.10 3.43 20.73
C THR A 601 3.09 4.44 20.17
N TYR A 602 2.01 3.97 19.57
CA TYR A 602 0.90 4.79 19.07
C TYR A 602 -0.15 5.11 20.15
N LEU A 603 -0.02 4.53 21.35
CA LEU A 603 -0.91 4.82 22.48
C LEU A 603 -0.63 6.21 23.03
N VAL A 604 -1.70 6.94 23.36
CA VAL A 604 -1.65 8.35 23.75
C VAL A 604 -0.79 8.57 25.01
N GLU A 605 -0.88 7.69 25.99
CA GLU A 605 -0.09 7.69 27.23
C GLU A 605 1.41 7.46 27.00
N ASN A 606 1.78 6.88 25.85
CA ASN A 606 3.16 6.64 25.47
C ASN A 606 3.73 7.75 24.59
N VAL A 607 2.95 8.78 24.26
CA VAL A 607 3.43 9.95 23.52
C VAL A 607 4.34 10.78 24.43
N GLY A 608 5.64 10.53 24.32
CA GLY A 608 6.68 11.27 25.06
C GLY A 608 7.00 12.66 24.50
N ALA A 609 6.29 13.11 23.46
CA ALA A 609 6.46 14.44 22.89
C ALA A 609 5.86 15.52 23.82
N LYS A 610 6.53 16.66 23.93
CA LYS A 610 6.18 17.77 24.82
C LYS A 610 6.00 19.08 24.08
N ALA A 611 6.72 19.27 22.99
CA ALA A 611 6.70 20.50 22.23
C ALA A 611 5.40 20.64 21.42
N ALA A 612 4.85 21.85 21.41
CA ALA A 612 3.80 22.21 20.47
C ALA A 612 4.34 22.16 19.03
N VAL A 613 3.52 21.64 18.13
CA VAL A 613 3.78 21.51 16.70
C VAL A 613 3.32 22.78 16.00
N ALA A 614 4.24 23.43 15.29
CA ALA A 614 3.93 24.56 14.41
C ALA A 614 3.05 24.08 13.26
N SER A 615 1.89 24.71 13.10
CA SER A 615 0.97 24.49 12.00
C SER A 615 0.30 25.81 11.57
N PRO A 616 1.04 26.81 11.07
CA PRO A 616 0.48 28.14 10.77
C PRO A 616 -0.66 28.12 9.73
N GLY A 617 -0.68 27.12 8.84
CA GLY A 617 -1.74 26.87 7.87
C GLY A 617 -2.84 25.90 8.34
N GLY A 618 -2.77 25.41 9.58
CA GLY A 618 -3.79 24.55 10.18
C GLY A 618 -4.90 25.33 10.90
N PHE A 619 -5.79 24.61 11.59
CA PHE A 619 -6.88 25.21 12.37
C PHE A 619 -6.38 26.12 13.51
N THR A 620 -5.22 25.80 14.07
CA THR A 620 -4.51 26.64 15.04
C THR A 620 -3.05 26.77 14.63
N LYS A 621 -2.44 27.93 14.88
CA LYS A 621 -1.05 28.18 14.48
C LYS A 621 -0.04 27.25 15.15
N THR A 622 -0.39 26.73 16.31
CA THR A 622 0.39 25.78 17.10
C THR A 622 -0.55 24.79 17.74
N THR A 623 -0.32 23.51 17.47
CA THR A 623 -1.13 22.41 17.98
C THR A 623 -0.30 21.57 18.95
N PRO A 624 -0.79 21.23 20.15
CA PRO A 624 -0.13 20.28 21.04
C PRO A 624 0.16 18.92 20.36
N PRO A 625 1.17 18.16 20.82
CA PRO A 625 1.70 17.02 20.08
C PRO A 625 0.71 15.86 19.86
N ILE A 626 -0.13 15.50 20.84
CA ILE A 626 -1.11 14.42 20.66
C ILE A 626 -2.16 14.85 19.64
N SER A 627 -2.72 16.05 19.83
CA SER A 627 -3.69 16.67 18.93
C SER A 627 -3.16 16.78 17.50
N ALA A 628 -1.89 17.15 17.32
CA ALA A 628 -1.25 17.24 16.01
C ALA A 628 -1.14 15.86 15.33
N ALA A 629 -0.79 14.82 16.08
CA ALA A 629 -0.72 13.46 15.54
C ALA A 629 -2.10 12.95 15.09
N CYS A 630 -3.15 13.20 15.88
CA CYS A 630 -4.53 12.82 15.54
C CYS A 630 -5.04 13.60 14.31
N GLN A 631 -4.81 14.91 14.27
CA GLN A 631 -5.22 15.79 13.16
C GLN A 631 -4.45 15.52 11.86
N GLY A 632 -3.35 14.75 11.91
CA GLY A 632 -2.70 14.26 10.70
C GLY A 632 -3.60 13.36 9.84
N CYS A 633 -4.56 12.66 10.45
CA CYS A 633 -5.57 11.84 9.76
C CYS A 633 -7.00 12.38 9.90
N HIS A 634 -7.35 12.91 11.08
CA HIS A 634 -8.66 13.46 11.41
C HIS A 634 -8.63 14.97 11.30
N ASP A 635 -8.60 15.45 10.07
CA ASP A 635 -8.27 16.83 9.72
C ASP A 635 -9.52 17.70 9.52
N ASP A 636 -10.66 17.36 10.13
CA ASP A 636 -11.88 18.16 10.05
C ASP A 636 -12.04 19.14 11.22
N VAL A 637 -12.89 20.16 11.04
CA VAL A 637 -13.12 21.24 12.02
C VAL A 637 -13.71 20.71 13.35
N ALA A 638 -14.55 19.68 13.31
CA ALA A 638 -15.16 19.15 14.52
C ALA A 638 -14.11 18.44 15.38
N THR A 639 -13.24 17.64 14.76
CA THR A 639 -12.08 17.04 15.43
C THR A 639 -11.16 18.10 16.03
N ALA A 640 -10.81 19.13 15.25
CA ALA A 640 -9.96 20.21 15.76
C ALA A 640 -10.59 20.96 16.95
N SER A 641 -11.90 21.18 16.91
CA SER A 641 -12.65 21.82 18.00
C SER A 641 -12.70 20.93 19.25
N HIS A 642 -12.90 19.62 19.09
CA HIS A 642 -12.86 18.65 20.17
C HIS A 642 -11.47 18.60 20.84
N ALA A 643 -10.40 18.57 20.04
CA ALA A 643 -9.03 18.60 20.53
C ALA A 643 -8.74 19.90 21.32
N LEU A 644 -9.19 21.04 20.81
CA LEU A 644 -9.04 22.33 21.50
C LEU A 644 -9.81 22.38 22.82
N ALA A 645 -11.03 21.85 22.87
CA ALA A 645 -11.83 21.78 24.10
C ALA A 645 -11.20 20.90 25.20
N ASN A 646 -10.40 19.92 24.80
CA ASN A 646 -9.66 19.00 25.69
C ASN A 646 -8.19 19.41 25.87
N THR A 647 -7.85 20.64 25.50
CA THR A 647 -6.52 21.23 25.71
C THR A 647 -6.64 22.40 26.64
N THR A 648 -5.88 22.40 27.72
CA THR A 648 -5.81 23.49 28.69
C THR A 648 -4.39 24.05 28.78
N VAL A 649 -4.22 25.09 29.61
CA VAL A 649 -2.89 25.60 29.95
C VAL A 649 -1.99 24.57 30.64
N LEU A 650 -2.56 23.49 31.21
CA LEU A 650 -1.82 22.40 31.84
C LEU A 650 -1.35 21.34 30.82
N GLY A 651 -1.93 21.31 29.63
CA GLY A 651 -1.68 20.30 28.60
C GLY A 651 -2.96 19.64 28.09
N GLU A 652 -2.77 18.51 27.42
CA GLU A 652 -3.82 17.74 26.75
C GLU A 652 -4.43 16.70 27.71
N SER A 653 -5.76 16.61 27.77
CA SER A 653 -6.48 15.60 28.57
C SER A 653 -6.84 14.34 27.79
N CYS A 654 -6.22 14.11 26.62
CA CYS A 654 -6.54 13.01 25.70
C CYS A 654 -6.45 11.62 26.36
N ALA A 655 -5.46 11.41 27.23
CA ALA A 655 -5.23 10.13 27.91
C ALA A 655 -6.41 9.70 28.81
N ALA A 656 -7.24 10.64 29.26
CA ALA A 656 -8.40 10.32 30.09
C ALA A 656 -9.45 9.45 29.37
N CYS A 657 -9.49 9.50 28.04
CA CYS A 657 -10.47 8.76 27.22
C CYS A 657 -9.83 7.83 26.18
N HIS A 658 -8.60 8.15 25.73
CA HIS A 658 -7.95 7.47 24.62
C HIS A 658 -6.80 6.55 25.04
N SER A 659 -6.52 6.40 26.33
CA SER A 659 -5.51 5.47 26.81
C SER A 659 -5.93 4.02 26.74
N ALA A 660 -4.96 3.10 26.70
CA ALA A 660 -5.25 1.67 26.62
C ALA A 660 -6.19 1.23 27.76
N GLY A 661 -7.25 0.50 27.39
CA GLY A 661 -8.28 0.03 28.33
C GLY A 661 -9.48 0.97 28.49
N GLU A 662 -9.35 2.24 28.12
CA GLU A 662 -10.46 3.19 28.13
C GLU A 662 -11.49 2.90 27.03
N GLU A 663 -12.71 3.43 27.21
CA GLU A 663 -13.84 3.24 26.29
C GLU A 663 -13.49 3.64 24.85
N PHE A 664 -12.80 4.77 24.69
CA PHE A 664 -12.40 5.33 23.39
C PHE A 664 -10.90 5.16 23.12
N SER A 665 -10.27 4.15 23.73
CA SER A 665 -8.84 3.86 23.52
C SER A 665 -8.49 3.74 22.05
N VAL A 666 -7.27 4.16 21.67
CA VAL A 666 -6.79 4.10 20.28
C VAL A 666 -6.96 2.70 19.70
N ASP A 667 -6.62 1.66 20.48
CA ASP A 667 -6.77 0.26 20.07
C ASP A 667 -8.23 -0.15 19.79
N ARG A 668 -9.20 0.39 20.54
CA ARG A 668 -10.62 0.05 20.35
C ARG A 668 -11.23 0.78 19.17
N VAL A 669 -10.97 2.08 19.03
CA VAL A 669 -11.59 2.89 17.97
C VAL A 669 -10.95 2.65 16.60
N HIS A 670 -9.73 2.13 16.56
CA HIS A 670 -9.07 1.63 15.34
C HIS A 670 -9.08 0.10 15.25
N GLN A 671 -9.84 -0.59 16.12
CA GLN A 671 -9.93 -2.04 16.03
C GLN A 671 -10.59 -2.42 14.70
N ARG A 672 -9.94 -3.34 13.98
CA ARG A 672 -10.60 -4.06 12.90
C ARG A 672 -11.74 -4.91 13.48
N ILE A 673 -12.92 -4.81 12.91
CA ILE A 673 -14.12 -5.41 13.50
C ILE A 673 -14.28 -6.82 12.93
N PHE A 674 -13.97 -7.81 13.77
CA PHE A 674 -13.97 -9.25 13.46
C PHE A 674 -15.19 -9.99 13.98
#